data_AF-A0AAX4KFM6-F1
#
_entry.id   AF-A0AAX4KFM6-F1
#
_cell.length_a   1.000
_cell.length_b   1.000
_cell.length_c   1.000
_cell.angle_alpha   90.00
_cell.angle_beta   90.00
_cell.angle_gamma   90.00
#
_symmetry.space_group_name_H-M   'P 1'
#
loop_
_entity.id
_entity.type
_entity.pdbx_description
1 polymer ?
#
loop_
_entity_poly.entity_id
_entity_poly.type
_entity_poly.pdbx_seq_one_letter_code
_entity_poly.pdbx_strand_id
1 'polypeptide(L)'
;MADKREALLDSQLPDMQNELLHDEKTIPLEGDKQLSTEHGTYVLEVGNTEGAIVAGHLELGTSEEEAERLEAIYNTMGLERTMKIIRELVQMHRDDPNFSGALLEDMNSFVNNPDIIASPDKHTQVIAAMKMEAVLATENSPYVEVRANVDPTDDPDMPASTIRAWAIGVVFCIIGSFIDNLFAFRNPAISIGTNVAQLVAYPLGVFLARVLPDWGFTLFGKRHSLNNGKFNRKEHMLISIMANVSFTAPYTFYIIPVQAMPQYFNQSFAYDRGYQILLSLAVNMFGYGLAGLLRRFLVYPSIAIWPATLNTVALVKAFHQETNEAVPGPFGRTYRASREKVFLVAMGCMFVYFFFPSYIFQALSSFSWMTWIAPDNVTLDAVTGVWGGLGLNPWPTFDWNMFGGAGLYLPTFAVANQVVGIIIGALMILAIWFTNTWNTGFLPINSNATFDNTGARYNVTAVLNPDTGRLDGTLYRSYSQPFFSAGYIVYNIWAFASYTASFTYVYLFYRRDIIRGFKGVYRRVFKKVEEEDLGEDIHYRLMKRYKEVPDWHYAVLLVLPIAFGCAAVAGWPTHAPVAALFYGLILPIIFILPLGIIQAVTGIPVALNILANIIGGTITAGESNSLMYFKSWGYLSSWQALSFCNDLKLAHYLKIPPRITFWAQIVATLIYSIVSALQYNFIMNIKDVCTADAAFRFTCPSQTSFYTSIIFWGIISPKKLFGKGQQYNMMLLGFPLGVIMVGLYWALRRKYPRSSFLRQVHPVMICMGPVNVAAPYNLAYYLGNLYVNLISFQYIRKKYLAFWSKWNYVIGAGFSTGIALSGLFIFFALQIPKGGTLSIDWWGNNVVNLGCEGQGGCPRLDIPEVGYFGPAPGTYL
;
A
#
# COMPACT_ATOMS: atom_id res chain seq x y z
N MET A 1 9.20 22.69 48.72
CA MET A 1 7.96 22.38 47.96
C MET A 1 8.15 21.32 46.87
N ALA A 2 9.37 20.86 46.57
CA ALA A 2 9.61 19.72 45.67
C ALA A 2 9.46 18.37 46.40
N ASP A 3 9.98 18.24 47.63
CA ASP A 3 10.00 16.94 48.33
C ASP A 3 8.63 16.47 48.86
N LYS A 4 7.67 17.38 49.08
CA LYS A 4 6.29 17.01 49.48
C LYS A 4 5.44 16.50 48.30
N ARG A 5 5.90 16.63 47.06
CA ARG A 5 5.15 16.18 45.86
C ARG A 5 5.50 14.75 45.45
N GLU A 6 6.70 14.26 45.79
CA GLU A 6 7.09 12.86 45.59
C GLU A 6 6.39 11.94 46.60
N ALA A 7 6.21 12.36 47.85
CA ALA A 7 5.49 11.59 48.87
C ALA A 7 3.99 11.39 48.57
N LEU A 8 3.38 12.23 47.72
CA LEU A 8 1.97 12.10 47.28
C LEU A 8 1.82 11.26 45.99
N LEU A 9 2.91 11.04 45.26
CA LEU A 9 2.94 10.17 44.06
C LEU A 9 3.22 8.71 44.44
N ASP A 10 4.02 8.48 45.48
CA ASP A 10 4.27 7.13 46.01
C ASP A 10 3.05 6.52 46.73
N SER A 11 2.14 7.34 47.25
CA SER A 11 0.91 6.85 47.89
C SER A 11 -0.18 6.41 46.89
N GLN A 12 -0.01 6.65 45.58
CA GLN A 12 -0.97 6.25 44.54
C GLN A 12 -0.55 4.98 43.76
N LEU A 13 0.63 4.44 44.03
CA LEU A 13 1.10 3.16 43.47
C LEU A 13 0.32 1.92 43.96
N PRO A 14 -0.20 1.85 45.21
CA PRO A 14 -1.00 0.72 45.67
C PRO A 14 -2.41 0.67 45.04
N ASP A 15 -3.02 1.82 44.74
CA ASP A 15 -4.39 1.86 44.19
C ASP A 15 -4.47 1.37 42.74
N MET A 16 -3.40 1.52 41.94
CA MET A 16 -3.31 0.90 40.61
C MET A 16 -3.03 -0.62 40.65
N GLN A 17 -2.48 -1.15 41.77
CA GLN A 17 -2.39 -2.59 41.98
C GLN A 17 -3.74 -3.19 42.39
N ASN A 18 -4.62 -2.42 43.05
CA ASN A 18 -5.97 -2.87 43.38
C ASN A 18 -6.92 -2.94 42.16
N GLU A 19 -6.75 -2.08 41.14
CA GLU A 19 -7.47 -2.24 39.86
C GLU A 19 -7.03 -3.48 39.06
N LEU A 20 -5.83 -4.03 39.33
CA LEU A 20 -5.36 -5.30 38.76
C LEU A 20 -5.95 -6.54 39.46
N LEU A 21 -6.42 -6.41 40.70
CA LEU A 21 -6.98 -7.50 41.50
C LEU A 21 -8.50 -7.69 41.28
N HIS A 22 -9.19 -6.73 40.68
CA HIS A 22 -10.65 -6.79 40.51
C HIS A 22 -11.16 -7.62 39.32
N ASP A 23 -10.26 -8.24 38.54
CA ASP A 23 -10.63 -9.19 37.47
C ASP A 23 -10.55 -10.68 37.90
N GLU A 24 -10.30 -10.96 39.19
CA GLU A 24 -10.46 -12.31 39.74
C GLU A 24 -11.95 -12.61 40.04
N LYS A 25 -12.66 -13.08 39.01
CA LYS A 25 -13.77 -14.02 39.23
C LYS A 25 -13.33 -15.41 38.79
N THR A 26 -13.09 -16.22 39.81
CA THR A 26 -12.90 -17.67 39.80
C THR A 26 -13.88 -18.38 38.86
N ILE A 27 -13.33 -19.10 37.89
CA ILE A 27 -14.03 -20.14 37.12
C ILE A 27 -13.29 -21.45 37.41
N PRO A 28 -13.98 -22.56 37.74
CA PRO A 28 -13.34 -23.77 38.26
C PRO A 28 -12.37 -24.38 37.24
N LEU A 29 -11.24 -24.86 37.76
CA LEU A 29 -10.31 -25.75 37.07
C LEU A 29 -11.04 -27.06 36.72
N GLU A 30 -11.50 -27.18 35.48
CA GLU A 30 -11.78 -28.48 34.87
C GLU A 30 -10.47 -29.05 34.32
N GLY A 31 -10.11 -30.23 34.84
CA GLY A 31 -8.80 -30.85 34.69
C GLY A 31 -8.40 -31.28 33.28
N ASP A 32 -7.09 -31.51 33.14
CA ASP A 32 -6.40 -32.26 32.10
C ASP A 32 -7.13 -32.37 30.76
N LYS A 33 -7.34 -31.23 30.10
CA LYS A 33 -7.47 -31.22 28.65
C LYS A 33 -6.08 -31.18 28.07
N GLN A 34 -5.67 -32.31 27.50
CA GLN A 34 -4.57 -32.42 26.55
C GLN A 34 -4.52 -31.16 25.67
N LEU A 35 -3.32 -30.58 25.56
CA LEU A 35 -3.01 -29.49 24.64
C LEU A 35 -3.77 -29.71 23.32
N SER A 36 -4.55 -28.71 22.91
CA SER A 36 -5.37 -28.78 21.70
C SER A 36 -4.51 -29.19 20.49
N THR A 37 -4.93 -30.25 19.83
CA THR A 37 -4.28 -30.93 18.70
C THR A 37 -4.21 -30.11 17.41
N GLU A 38 -4.50 -28.81 17.42
CA GLU A 38 -4.27 -27.90 16.28
C GLU A 38 -2.79 -27.51 16.11
N HIS A 39 -1.94 -27.77 17.11
CA HIS A 39 -0.47 -27.68 17.01
C HIS A 39 0.24 -29.04 16.96
N GLY A 40 -0.50 -30.12 16.76
CA GLY A 40 0.04 -31.49 16.63
C GLY A 40 0.61 -31.87 15.26
N THR A 41 1.07 -30.92 14.44
CA THR A 41 1.72 -31.25 13.13
C THR A 41 3.02 -30.52 12.86
N TYR A 42 3.64 -29.92 13.88
CA TYR A 42 5.03 -29.43 13.80
C TYR A 42 5.97 -30.07 14.82
N VAL A 43 5.45 -30.97 15.65
CA VAL A 43 6.26 -31.82 16.54
C VAL A 43 6.20 -33.23 15.96
N LEU A 44 7.27 -33.64 15.29
CA LEU A 44 7.44 -35.03 14.85
C LEU A 44 7.45 -35.94 16.08
N GLU A 45 6.67 -37.02 16.02
CA GLU A 45 6.74 -38.10 16.99
C GLU A 45 8.08 -38.86 16.89
N VAL A 46 8.50 -39.33 18.06
CA VAL A 46 9.42 -40.45 18.35
C VAL A 46 10.91 -40.12 18.51
N GLY A 47 11.34 -40.23 19.78
CA GLY A 47 12.48 -41.06 20.16
C GLY A 47 13.87 -40.45 20.02
N ASN A 48 14.41 -40.01 21.16
CA ASN A 48 15.85 -39.86 21.44
C ASN A 48 16.66 -39.10 20.37
N THR A 49 16.78 -37.78 20.53
CA THR A 49 18.06 -37.07 20.69
C THR A 49 17.80 -35.57 20.72
N GLU A 50 18.33 -34.91 21.74
CA GLU A 50 18.15 -33.50 22.10
C GLU A 50 18.61 -32.48 21.02
N GLY A 51 19.12 -32.93 19.86
CA GLY A 51 19.55 -32.07 18.75
C GLY A 51 18.58 -31.99 17.55
N ALA A 52 17.57 -32.87 17.45
CA ALA A 52 16.69 -32.89 16.27
C ALA A 52 15.52 -31.88 16.32
N ILE A 53 15.18 -31.38 17.52
CA ILE A 53 14.08 -30.43 17.75
C ILE A 53 14.40 -29.05 17.17
N VAL A 54 15.69 -28.73 17.07
CA VAL A 54 16.23 -27.50 16.51
C VAL A 54 15.93 -27.47 15.00
N ALA A 55 16.32 -28.51 14.26
CA ALA A 55 16.22 -28.55 12.80
C ALA A 55 14.78 -28.44 12.25
N GLY A 56 13.78 -29.10 12.87
CA GLY A 56 12.42 -29.21 12.31
C GLY A 56 11.63 -27.89 12.25
N HIS A 57 11.83 -26.99 13.22
CA HIS A 57 11.28 -25.62 13.18
C HIS A 57 12.21 -24.62 12.45
N LEU A 58 13.46 -25.04 12.18
CA LEU A 58 14.48 -24.30 11.44
C LEU A 58 14.57 -24.65 9.95
N GLU A 59 13.72 -25.54 9.41
CA GLU A 59 13.65 -25.87 7.96
C GLU A 59 13.13 -24.72 7.06
N LEU A 60 13.53 -23.48 7.31
CA LEU A 60 13.34 -22.31 6.45
C LEU A 60 14.51 -22.07 5.49
N GLY A 61 15.44 -23.02 5.40
CA GLY A 61 16.68 -22.90 4.63
C GLY A 61 17.79 -22.21 5.41
N THR A 62 17.97 -22.60 6.68
CA THR A 62 19.10 -22.17 7.50
C THR A 62 20.32 -23.00 7.15
N SER A 63 21.46 -22.33 6.95
CA SER A 63 22.76 -22.99 6.77
C SER A 63 23.13 -23.79 8.02
N GLU A 64 23.96 -24.83 7.88
CA GLU A 64 24.45 -25.64 9.01
C GLU A 64 25.09 -24.75 10.10
N GLU A 65 25.87 -23.74 9.69
CA GLU A 65 26.51 -22.77 10.59
C GLU A 65 25.50 -21.93 11.40
N GLU A 66 24.34 -21.62 10.80
CA GLU A 66 23.27 -20.88 11.47
C GLU A 66 22.54 -21.76 12.49
N ALA A 67 22.30 -23.03 12.15
CA ALA A 67 21.74 -23.99 13.10
C ALA A 67 22.67 -24.16 14.32
N GLU A 68 23.98 -24.38 14.08
CA GLU A 68 24.97 -24.50 15.16
C GLU A 68 25.03 -23.25 16.05
N ARG A 69 24.97 -22.05 15.45
CA ARG A 69 24.95 -20.80 16.21
C ARG A 69 23.70 -20.70 17.09
N LEU A 70 22.53 -21.05 16.57
CA LEU A 70 21.28 -21.01 17.32
C LEU A 70 21.27 -22.05 18.45
N GLU A 71 21.86 -23.23 18.23
CA GLU A 71 22.06 -24.23 19.29
C GLU A 71 22.95 -23.72 20.41
N ALA A 72 24.06 -23.03 20.09
CA ALA A 72 24.94 -22.45 21.09
C ALA A 72 24.21 -21.39 21.95
N ILE A 73 23.37 -20.56 21.33
CA ILE A 73 22.58 -19.53 22.03
C ILE A 73 21.47 -20.17 22.85
N TYR A 74 20.80 -21.20 22.31
CA TYR A 74 19.85 -22.01 23.05
C TYR A 74 20.53 -22.59 24.30
N ASN A 75 21.68 -23.23 24.18
CA ASN A 75 22.36 -23.84 25.32
C ASN A 75 22.74 -22.82 26.42
N THR A 76 23.00 -21.56 26.07
CA THR A 76 23.38 -20.50 27.01
C THR A 76 22.19 -19.70 27.59
N MET A 77 20.97 -19.85 27.05
CA MET A 77 19.81 -19.09 27.49
C MET A 77 19.17 -19.67 28.77
N GLY A 78 19.21 -18.90 29.86
CA GLY A 78 18.58 -19.26 31.14
C GLY A 78 17.07 -18.98 31.18
N LEU A 79 16.35 -19.67 32.08
CA LEU A 79 14.90 -19.59 32.23
C LEU A 79 14.38 -18.17 32.49
N GLU A 80 15.05 -17.41 33.36
CA GLU A 80 14.65 -16.04 33.69
C GLU A 80 14.72 -15.10 32.48
N ARG A 81 15.76 -15.24 31.66
CA ARG A 81 15.91 -14.49 30.41
C ARG A 81 14.83 -14.88 29.41
N THR A 82 14.53 -16.19 29.28
CA THR A 82 13.43 -16.68 28.44
C THR A 82 12.10 -16.06 28.89
N MET A 83 11.78 -16.06 30.18
CA MET A 83 10.55 -15.46 30.70
C MET A 83 10.46 -13.96 30.42
N LYS A 84 11.56 -13.22 30.54
CA LYS A 84 11.60 -11.78 30.22
C LYS A 84 11.28 -11.55 28.74
N ILE A 85 11.94 -12.29 27.83
CA ILE A 85 11.72 -12.19 26.38
C ILE A 85 10.28 -12.54 26.01
N ILE A 86 9.75 -13.68 26.48
CA ILE A 86 8.39 -14.11 26.16
C ILE A 86 7.35 -13.11 26.68
N ARG A 87 7.54 -12.57 27.89
CA ARG A 87 6.65 -11.54 28.44
C ARG A 87 6.61 -10.29 27.56
N GLU A 88 7.74 -9.87 27.01
CA GLU A 88 7.81 -8.75 26.07
C GLU A 88 7.14 -9.07 24.74
N LEU A 89 7.35 -10.27 24.18
CA LEU A 89 6.70 -10.72 22.94
C LEU A 89 5.18 -10.76 23.08
N VAL A 90 4.66 -11.31 24.19
CA VAL A 90 3.22 -11.31 24.49
C VAL A 90 2.68 -9.89 24.55
N GLN A 91 3.43 -8.94 25.14
CA GLN A 91 2.99 -7.55 25.22
C GLN A 91 3.02 -6.81 23.87
N MET A 92 3.99 -7.11 23.00
CA MET A 92 4.09 -6.48 21.67
C MET A 92 3.07 -7.05 20.68
N HIS A 93 2.83 -8.36 20.71
CA HIS A 93 2.07 -9.06 19.67
C HIS A 93 0.63 -9.40 20.07
N ARG A 94 0.16 -8.95 21.24
CA ARG A 94 -1.19 -9.24 21.78
C ARG A 94 -2.31 -8.97 20.77
N ASP A 95 -2.25 -7.82 20.12
CA ASP A 95 -3.29 -7.31 19.23
C ASP A 95 -2.92 -7.44 17.74
N ASP A 96 -1.81 -8.11 17.43
CA ASP A 96 -1.32 -8.31 16.08
C ASP A 96 -1.98 -9.51 15.39
N PRO A 97 -2.68 -9.33 14.26
CA PRO A 97 -3.28 -10.42 13.50
C PRO A 97 -2.27 -11.30 12.73
N ASN A 98 -1.08 -10.79 12.44
CA ASN A 98 -0.03 -11.54 11.72
C ASN A 98 0.69 -12.55 12.63
N PHE A 99 0.69 -12.32 13.94
CA PHE A 99 1.29 -13.22 14.91
C PHE A 99 0.35 -14.38 15.26
N SER A 100 0.90 -15.58 15.45
CA SER A 100 0.10 -16.79 15.68
C SER A 100 -0.76 -16.65 16.95
N GLY A 101 -2.05 -16.98 16.79
CA GLY A 101 -3.04 -16.97 17.86
C GLY A 101 -2.69 -17.95 18.98
N ALA A 102 -2.47 -19.21 18.60
CA ALA A 102 -2.17 -20.32 19.49
C ALA A 102 -0.82 -20.13 20.20
N LEU A 103 0.23 -19.75 19.46
CA LEU A 103 1.54 -19.47 20.05
C LEU A 103 1.48 -18.38 21.13
N LEU A 104 0.67 -17.34 20.92
CA LEU A 104 0.50 -16.28 21.91
C LEU A 104 -0.24 -16.78 23.17
N GLU A 105 -1.19 -17.69 23.01
CA GLU A 105 -1.88 -18.33 24.13
C GLU A 105 -0.93 -19.23 24.92
N ASP A 106 -0.10 -20.01 24.23
CA ASP A 106 0.94 -20.84 24.83
C ASP A 106 1.95 -19.99 25.61
N MET A 107 2.46 -18.91 25.01
CA MET A 107 3.35 -17.94 25.65
C MET A 107 2.70 -17.28 26.88
N ASN A 108 1.42 -16.94 26.78
CA ASN A 108 0.69 -16.32 27.89
C ASN A 108 0.43 -17.33 29.03
N SER A 109 0.20 -18.61 28.70
CA SER A 109 0.12 -19.69 29.69
C SER A 109 1.48 -19.90 30.38
N PHE A 110 2.57 -19.83 29.63
CA PHE A 110 3.94 -19.98 30.14
C PHE A 110 4.32 -18.86 31.12
N VAL A 111 4.04 -17.60 30.77
CA VAL A 111 4.43 -16.44 31.61
C VAL A 111 3.59 -16.32 32.88
N ASN A 112 2.34 -16.78 32.85
CA ASN A 112 1.42 -16.65 33.98
C ASN A 112 1.31 -17.92 34.84
N ASN A 113 2.03 -19.00 34.51
CA ASN A 113 2.02 -20.21 35.32
C ASN A 113 3.13 -20.16 36.39
N PRO A 114 2.78 -20.00 37.68
CA PRO A 114 3.76 -19.92 38.76
C PRO A 114 4.49 -21.26 39.00
N ASP A 115 3.88 -22.39 38.61
CA ASP A 115 4.46 -23.72 38.82
C ASP A 115 5.70 -23.97 37.95
N ILE A 116 5.87 -23.24 36.85
CA ILE A 116 7.03 -23.36 35.96
C ILE A 116 8.31 -22.87 36.65
N ILE A 117 8.20 -21.80 37.45
CA ILE A 117 9.33 -21.31 38.26
C ILE A 117 9.52 -22.20 39.49
N ALA A 118 8.42 -22.64 40.11
CA ALA A 118 8.46 -23.42 41.34
C ALA A 118 8.90 -24.88 41.13
N SER A 119 8.69 -25.46 39.95
CA SER A 119 9.04 -26.84 39.60
C SER A 119 9.44 -26.98 38.12
N PRO A 120 10.60 -26.45 37.71
CA PRO A 120 11.05 -26.46 36.31
C PRO A 120 11.14 -27.88 35.72
N ASP A 121 11.55 -28.86 36.53
CA ASP A 121 11.79 -30.25 36.12
C ASP A 121 10.53 -30.97 35.60
N LYS A 122 9.33 -30.49 35.98
CA LYS A 122 8.06 -31.04 35.50
C LYS A 122 7.60 -30.44 34.17
N HIS A 123 8.23 -29.33 33.74
CA HIS A 123 7.82 -28.54 32.57
C HIS A 123 8.90 -28.45 31.50
N THR A 124 9.87 -29.38 31.49
CA THR A 124 11.05 -29.35 30.62
C THR A 124 10.72 -29.19 29.13
N GLN A 125 9.67 -29.85 28.64
CA GLN A 125 9.24 -29.74 27.24
C GLN A 125 8.71 -28.33 26.89
N VAL A 126 7.88 -27.75 27.78
CA VAL A 126 7.32 -26.40 27.58
C VAL A 126 8.42 -25.35 27.68
N ILE A 127 9.34 -25.52 28.64
CA ILE A 127 10.52 -24.65 28.79
C ILE A 127 11.38 -24.72 27.53
N ALA A 128 11.66 -25.91 27.00
CA ALA A 128 12.44 -26.09 25.78
C ALA A 128 11.77 -25.41 24.57
N ALA A 129 10.46 -25.60 24.38
CA ALA A 129 9.71 -24.97 23.29
C ALA A 129 9.71 -23.43 23.40
N MET A 130 9.41 -22.88 24.58
CA MET A 130 9.40 -21.42 24.78
C MET A 130 10.80 -20.81 24.70
N LYS A 131 11.81 -21.54 25.14
CA LYS A 131 13.22 -21.14 24.99
C LYS A 131 13.63 -21.10 23.51
N MET A 132 13.18 -22.06 22.71
CA MET A 132 13.38 -22.04 21.26
C MET A 132 12.71 -20.83 20.60
N GLU A 133 11.45 -20.54 20.96
CA GLU A 133 10.74 -19.37 20.44
C GLU A 133 11.40 -18.05 20.85
N ALA A 134 11.90 -17.95 22.08
CA ALA A 134 12.67 -16.81 22.54
C ALA A 134 13.98 -16.63 21.75
N VAL A 135 14.71 -17.72 21.48
CA VAL A 135 15.91 -17.69 20.62
C VAL A 135 15.55 -17.23 19.22
N LEU A 136 14.53 -17.84 18.58
CA LEU A 136 14.11 -17.49 17.23
C LEU A 136 13.66 -16.03 17.10
N ALA A 137 12.94 -15.49 18.08
CA ALA A 137 12.48 -14.11 18.06
C ALA A 137 13.58 -13.08 18.38
N THR A 138 14.69 -13.50 19.00
CA THR A 138 15.82 -12.60 19.32
C THR A 138 16.94 -12.65 18.27
N GLU A 139 17.14 -13.80 17.64
CA GLU A 139 18.16 -14.05 16.61
C GLU A 139 17.60 -14.02 15.18
N ASN A 140 16.27 -13.97 15.02
CA ASN A 140 15.63 -13.78 13.72
C ASN A 140 14.29 -13.03 13.89
N SER A 141 13.62 -12.71 12.79
CA SER A 141 12.29 -12.08 12.85
C SER A 141 11.24 -13.05 13.40
N PRO A 142 10.33 -12.60 14.30
CA PRO A 142 9.22 -13.43 14.77
C PRO A 142 8.28 -13.84 13.63
N TYR A 143 8.22 -13.06 12.54
CA TYR A 143 7.38 -13.33 11.38
C TYR A 143 8.08 -14.22 10.35
N VAL A 144 7.42 -15.31 9.96
CA VAL A 144 7.92 -16.30 9.00
C VAL A 144 8.11 -15.69 7.60
N GLU A 145 7.24 -14.76 7.23
CA GLU A 145 7.24 -14.03 5.96
C GLU A 145 8.53 -13.21 5.78
N VAL A 146 8.99 -12.59 6.86
CA VAL A 146 10.24 -11.83 6.89
C VAL A 146 11.41 -12.80 6.88
N ARG A 147 11.40 -13.87 7.70
CA ARG A 147 12.46 -14.89 7.73
C ARG A 147 12.72 -15.54 6.37
N ALA A 148 11.67 -15.77 5.58
CA ALA A 148 11.79 -16.37 4.25
C ALA A 148 12.62 -15.53 3.26
N ASN A 149 12.61 -14.20 3.44
CA ASN A 149 13.13 -13.25 2.46
C ASN A 149 14.31 -12.43 2.95
N VAL A 150 14.43 -12.21 4.26
CA VAL A 150 15.38 -11.28 4.89
C VAL A 150 16.37 -12.05 5.74
N ASP A 151 17.66 -11.86 5.49
CA ASP A 151 18.70 -12.53 6.25
C ASP A 151 18.87 -11.91 7.65
N PRO A 152 19.05 -12.71 8.71
CA PRO A 152 19.31 -12.24 10.08
C PRO A 152 20.77 -11.81 10.31
N THR A 153 21.59 -11.78 9.27
CA THR A 153 23.00 -11.40 9.32
C THR A 153 23.31 -10.25 8.35
N ASP A 154 24.43 -9.58 8.58
CA ASP A 154 24.90 -8.50 7.73
C ASP A 154 26.43 -8.41 7.73
N ASP A 155 26.97 -8.04 6.56
CA ASP A 155 28.38 -7.70 6.36
C ASP A 155 28.51 -6.16 6.23
N PRO A 156 29.05 -5.46 7.24
CA PRO A 156 29.18 -4.01 7.22
C PRO A 156 30.21 -3.46 6.24
N ASP A 157 31.17 -4.29 5.83
CA ASP A 157 32.25 -3.89 4.92
C ASP A 157 31.82 -4.02 3.44
N MET A 158 30.71 -4.70 3.18
CA MET A 158 30.11 -4.81 1.84
C MET A 158 29.76 -3.41 1.28
N PRO A 159 30.33 -3.01 0.13
CA PRO A 159 30.16 -1.66 -0.39
C PRO A 159 28.73 -1.44 -0.91
N ALA A 160 28.05 -0.41 -0.41
CA ALA A 160 26.70 -0.04 -0.86
C ALA A 160 26.70 1.17 -1.82
N SER A 161 27.53 2.19 -1.56
CA SER A 161 27.59 3.44 -2.32
C SER A 161 28.79 3.48 -3.25
N THR A 162 28.68 2.86 -4.41
CA THR A 162 29.73 2.84 -5.43
C THR A 162 29.41 3.77 -6.61
N ILE A 163 30.44 4.25 -7.31
CA ILE A 163 30.23 5.15 -8.47
C ILE A 163 29.35 4.48 -9.53
N ARG A 164 29.54 3.17 -9.78
CA ARG A 164 28.70 2.41 -10.71
C ARG A 164 27.23 2.37 -10.30
N ALA A 165 26.92 2.17 -9.01
CA ALA A 165 25.54 2.10 -8.54
C ALA A 165 24.84 3.45 -8.70
N TRP A 166 25.53 4.55 -8.37
CA TRP A 166 25.03 5.90 -8.60
C TRP A 166 24.86 6.23 -10.09
N ALA A 167 25.79 5.83 -10.95
CA ALA A 167 25.70 6.07 -12.39
C ALA A 167 24.50 5.35 -13.01
N ILE A 168 24.31 4.05 -12.72
CA ILE A 168 23.14 3.30 -13.19
C ILE A 168 21.86 3.92 -12.62
N GLY A 169 21.82 4.19 -11.32
CA GLY A 169 20.66 4.77 -10.64
C GLY A 169 20.24 6.11 -11.24
N VAL A 170 21.18 7.03 -11.48
CA VAL A 170 20.90 8.34 -12.10
C VAL A 170 20.38 8.20 -13.52
N VAL A 171 20.98 7.33 -14.35
CA VAL A 171 20.52 7.08 -15.73
C VAL A 171 19.09 6.52 -15.71
N PHE A 172 18.81 5.58 -14.81
CA PHE A 172 17.47 5.03 -14.64
C PHE A 172 16.49 6.11 -14.20
N CYS A 173 16.85 6.97 -13.25
CA CYS A 173 15.98 8.08 -12.85
C CYS A 173 15.62 9.00 -14.02
N ILE A 174 16.57 9.34 -14.88
CA ILE A 174 16.31 10.20 -16.05
C ILE A 174 15.39 9.50 -17.05
N ILE A 175 15.72 8.26 -17.44
CA ILE A 175 14.98 7.52 -18.47
C ILE A 175 13.58 7.15 -17.96
N GLY A 176 13.49 6.61 -16.74
CA GLY A 176 12.24 6.18 -16.13
C GLY A 176 11.27 7.34 -15.95
N SER A 177 11.73 8.45 -15.36
CA SER A 177 10.87 9.63 -15.18
C SER A 177 10.39 10.23 -16.50
N PHE A 178 11.26 10.28 -17.52
CA PHE A 178 10.87 10.77 -18.84
C PHE A 178 9.80 9.88 -19.50
N ILE A 179 10.01 8.55 -19.48
CA ILE A 179 9.10 7.60 -20.12
C ILE A 179 7.73 7.61 -19.40
N ASP A 180 7.72 7.43 -18.09
CA ASP A 180 6.46 7.30 -17.34
C ASP A 180 5.66 8.60 -17.37
N ASN A 181 6.32 9.77 -17.25
CA ASN A 181 5.63 11.05 -17.35
C ASN A 181 5.13 11.33 -18.78
N LEU A 182 5.84 10.92 -19.83
CA LEU A 182 5.38 11.07 -21.23
C LEU A 182 4.10 10.26 -21.45
N PHE A 183 4.16 8.97 -21.15
CA PHE A 183 3.10 8.04 -21.48
C PHE A 183 1.92 8.09 -20.50
N ALA A 184 2.03 8.83 -19.39
CA ALA A 184 0.90 9.13 -18.50
C ALA A 184 -0.22 9.94 -19.17
N PHE A 185 0.08 10.70 -20.23
CA PHE A 185 -0.91 11.46 -21.02
C PHE A 185 -1.66 10.59 -22.04
N ARG A 186 -1.18 9.37 -22.28
CA ARG A 186 -1.69 8.48 -23.31
C ARG A 186 -2.88 7.66 -22.81
N ASN A 187 -3.79 7.31 -23.73
CA ASN A 187 -4.82 6.30 -23.49
C ASN A 187 -4.66 5.08 -24.44
N PRO A 188 -4.44 3.87 -23.92
CA PRO A 188 -4.15 3.53 -22.52
C PRO A 188 -2.77 4.05 -22.07
N ALA A 189 -2.62 4.30 -20.76
CA ALA A 189 -1.34 4.72 -20.18
C ALA A 189 -0.32 3.57 -20.19
N ILE A 190 0.97 3.91 -20.30
CA ILE A 190 2.08 2.95 -20.19
C ILE A 190 2.94 3.37 -19.01
N SER A 191 3.33 2.40 -18.18
CA SER A 191 4.27 2.60 -17.09
C SER A 191 5.29 1.47 -17.06
N ILE A 192 6.53 1.81 -16.71
CA ILE A 192 7.58 0.83 -16.47
C ILE A 192 7.61 0.51 -14.99
N GLY A 193 7.30 -0.75 -14.63
CA GLY A 193 7.39 -1.19 -13.25
C GLY A 193 8.84 -1.23 -12.74
N THR A 194 9.03 -0.96 -11.45
CA THR A 194 10.35 -0.98 -10.78
C THR A 194 11.03 -2.34 -10.81
N ASN A 195 10.24 -3.43 -10.89
CA ASN A 195 10.74 -4.78 -11.09
C ASN A 195 11.53 -4.91 -12.42
N VAL A 196 11.15 -4.18 -13.47
CA VAL A 196 11.89 -4.16 -14.75
C VAL A 196 13.23 -3.45 -14.55
N ALA A 197 13.25 -2.32 -13.85
CA ALA A 197 14.50 -1.64 -13.51
C ALA A 197 15.44 -2.56 -12.71
N GLN A 198 14.91 -3.25 -11.71
CA GLN A 198 15.65 -4.21 -10.91
C GLN A 198 16.19 -5.37 -11.77
N LEU A 199 15.38 -5.93 -12.68
CA LEU A 199 15.85 -6.97 -13.60
C LEU A 199 17.02 -6.49 -14.48
N VAL A 200 16.92 -5.29 -15.04
CA VAL A 200 17.93 -4.72 -15.96
C VAL A 200 19.18 -4.24 -15.20
N ALA A 201 19.04 -3.83 -13.93
CA ALA A 201 20.14 -3.39 -13.08
C ALA A 201 21.16 -4.52 -12.84
N TYR A 202 20.71 -5.78 -12.75
CA TYR A 202 21.61 -6.91 -12.51
C TYR A 202 22.64 -7.14 -13.62
N PRO A 203 22.26 -7.41 -14.90
CA PRO A 203 23.22 -7.62 -15.97
C PRO A 203 24.08 -6.38 -16.23
N LEU A 204 23.54 -5.17 -16.10
CA LEU A 204 24.32 -3.93 -16.23
C LEU A 204 25.36 -3.79 -15.11
N GLY A 205 24.98 -4.07 -13.86
CA GLY A 205 25.87 -4.04 -12.70
C GLY A 205 27.01 -5.06 -12.83
N VAL A 206 26.68 -6.30 -13.24
CA VAL A 206 27.67 -7.35 -13.50
C VAL A 206 28.59 -6.99 -14.67
N PHE A 207 28.04 -6.41 -15.74
CA PHE A 207 28.82 -5.95 -16.89
C PHE A 207 29.81 -4.85 -16.50
N LEU A 208 29.34 -3.80 -15.81
CA LEU A 208 30.21 -2.72 -15.34
C LEU A 208 31.25 -3.21 -14.32
N ALA A 209 30.91 -4.18 -13.47
CA ALA A 209 31.87 -4.80 -12.55
C ALA A 209 32.99 -5.57 -13.28
N ARG A 210 32.73 -6.06 -14.50
CA ARG A 210 33.73 -6.75 -15.34
C ARG A 210 34.54 -5.81 -16.23
N VAL A 211 33.93 -4.71 -16.69
CA VAL A 211 34.53 -3.81 -17.70
C VAL A 211 35.27 -2.63 -17.07
N LEU A 212 34.78 -2.08 -15.96
CA LEU A 212 35.40 -0.90 -15.36
C LEU A 212 36.75 -1.26 -14.71
N PRO A 213 37.82 -0.50 -14.98
CA PRO A 213 39.09 -0.67 -14.28
C PRO A 213 38.95 -0.27 -12.80
N ASP A 214 39.74 -0.87 -11.90
CA ASP A 214 39.93 -0.39 -10.52
C ASP A 214 40.81 0.87 -10.52
N TRP A 215 40.31 1.92 -11.18
CA TRP A 215 40.86 3.26 -11.12
C TRP A 215 40.05 4.09 -10.14
N GLY A 216 40.73 4.83 -9.27
CA GLY A 216 40.08 5.65 -8.26
C GLY A 216 40.89 6.86 -7.87
N PHE A 217 40.21 7.84 -7.30
CA PHE A 217 40.81 9.06 -6.77
C PHE A 217 40.56 9.17 -5.27
N THR A 218 41.48 9.81 -4.55
CA THR A 218 41.35 10.05 -3.12
C THR A 218 40.73 11.43 -2.91
N LEU A 219 39.52 11.48 -2.35
CA LEU A 219 38.82 12.71 -1.99
C LEU A 219 38.52 12.69 -0.50
N PHE A 220 38.82 13.79 0.21
CA PHE A 220 38.61 13.92 1.66
C PHE A 220 39.18 12.74 2.49
N GLY A 221 40.35 12.21 2.08
CA GLY A 221 41.01 11.10 2.77
C GLY A 221 40.38 9.72 2.55
N LYS A 222 39.40 9.58 1.66
CA LYS A 222 38.82 8.29 1.24
C LYS A 222 39.10 8.01 -0.24
N ARG A 223 39.54 6.79 -0.54
CA ARG A 223 39.69 6.31 -1.92
C ARG A 223 38.31 5.98 -2.50
N HIS A 224 37.95 6.64 -3.59
CA HIS A 224 36.76 6.35 -4.38
C HIS A 224 37.19 5.63 -5.65
N SER A 225 36.98 4.32 -5.72
CA SER A 225 37.22 3.54 -6.93
C SER A 225 35.98 3.46 -7.81
N LEU A 226 36.20 3.43 -9.12
CA LEU A 226 35.19 3.13 -10.14
C LEU A 226 34.68 1.69 -10.03
N ASN A 227 35.52 0.76 -9.56
CA ASN A 227 35.18 -0.64 -9.42
C ASN A 227 35.63 -1.21 -8.07
N ASN A 228 34.69 -1.34 -7.14
CA ASN A 228 34.95 -1.86 -5.78
C ASN A 228 34.84 -3.40 -5.68
N GLY A 229 34.97 -4.13 -6.80
CA GLY A 229 34.87 -5.59 -6.84
C GLY A 229 33.54 -6.08 -7.40
N LYS A 230 33.10 -7.29 -7.00
CA LYS A 230 31.87 -7.92 -7.52
C LYS A 230 30.63 -7.05 -7.24
N PHE A 231 29.68 -7.07 -8.17
CA PHE A 231 28.38 -6.42 -7.98
C PHE A 231 27.59 -7.17 -6.90
N ASN A 232 27.11 -6.46 -5.88
CA ASN A 232 26.47 -7.07 -4.71
C ASN A 232 25.01 -6.63 -4.49
N ARG A 233 24.35 -7.28 -3.53
CA ARG A 233 22.94 -7.04 -3.17
C ARG A 233 22.63 -5.61 -2.70
N LYS A 234 23.55 -4.94 -1.99
CA LYS A 234 23.35 -3.57 -1.47
C LYS A 234 23.39 -2.55 -2.60
N GLU A 235 24.34 -2.68 -3.53
CA GLU A 235 24.40 -1.85 -4.74
C GLU A 235 23.17 -2.06 -5.62
N HIS A 236 22.78 -3.31 -5.82
CA HIS A 236 21.61 -3.66 -6.63
C HIS A 236 20.34 -3.02 -6.06
N MET A 237 20.10 -3.17 -4.75
CA MET A 237 18.92 -2.58 -4.14
C MET A 237 18.97 -1.05 -4.10
N LEU A 238 20.14 -0.44 -3.96
CA LEU A 238 20.27 1.02 -4.03
C LEU A 238 19.76 1.58 -5.38
N ILE A 239 20.12 0.91 -6.49
CA ILE A 239 19.62 1.24 -7.84
C ILE A 239 18.10 1.07 -7.89
N SER A 240 17.57 -0.04 -7.36
CA SER A 240 16.12 -0.30 -7.33
C SER A 240 15.35 0.73 -6.53
N ILE A 241 15.88 1.22 -5.40
CA ILE A 241 15.28 2.29 -4.60
C ILE A 241 15.26 3.60 -5.40
N MET A 242 16.35 3.96 -6.08
CA MET A 242 16.39 5.15 -6.94
C MET A 242 15.38 5.06 -8.10
N ALA A 243 15.24 3.88 -8.71
CA ALA A 243 14.23 3.61 -9.72
C ALA A 243 12.81 3.72 -9.14
N ASN A 244 12.55 3.17 -7.95
CA ASN A 244 11.23 3.23 -7.29
C ASN A 244 10.74 4.66 -7.06
N VAL A 245 11.64 5.58 -6.73
CA VAL A 245 11.32 7.00 -6.56
C VAL A 245 10.95 7.69 -7.88
N SER A 246 11.45 7.22 -9.02
CA SER A 246 11.41 7.95 -10.31
C SER A 246 10.53 7.30 -11.38
N PHE A 247 10.18 6.01 -11.24
CA PHE A 247 9.36 5.24 -12.19
C PHE A 247 7.89 5.39 -11.83
N THR A 248 7.41 6.64 -11.89
CA THR A 248 6.02 7.02 -11.72
C THR A 248 5.83 8.43 -12.25
N ALA A 249 4.62 8.80 -12.67
CA ALA A 249 4.33 10.18 -13.09
C ALA A 249 4.06 11.07 -11.87
N PRO A 250 4.65 12.27 -11.79
CA PRO A 250 4.49 13.15 -10.63
C PRO A 250 3.10 13.73 -10.57
N TYR A 251 2.61 14.03 -9.37
CA TYR A 251 1.29 14.63 -9.22
C TYR A 251 1.11 15.96 -9.96
N THR A 252 2.22 16.66 -10.22
CA THR A 252 2.23 17.87 -11.07
C THR A 252 1.76 17.60 -12.51
N PHE A 253 1.77 16.35 -12.99
CA PHE A 253 1.23 15.95 -14.30
C PHE A 253 -0.30 16.14 -14.37
N TYR A 254 -1.00 16.13 -13.23
CA TYR A 254 -2.40 16.51 -13.16
C TYR A 254 -2.57 18.03 -13.14
N ILE A 255 -1.73 18.74 -12.38
CA ILE A 255 -1.92 20.15 -12.06
C ILE A 255 -1.56 21.05 -13.24
N ILE A 256 -0.33 20.91 -13.76
CA ILE A 256 0.24 21.82 -14.75
C ILE A 256 -0.59 21.84 -16.04
N PRO A 257 -0.92 20.69 -16.66
CA PRO A 257 -1.69 20.71 -17.91
C PRO A 257 -3.12 21.19 -17.72
N VAL A 258 -3.76 20.82 -16.60
CA VAL A 258 -5.13 21.26 -16.29
C VAL A 258 -5.21 22.77 -16.06
N GLN A 259 -4.17 23.38 -15.48
CA GLN A 259 -4.07 24.83 -15.40
C GLN A 259 -3.77 25.45 -16.76
N ALA A 260 -2.78 24.94 -17.49
CA ALA A 260 -2.23 25.61 -18.68
C ALA A 260 -3.12 25.53 -19.93
N MET A 261 -3.77 24.39 -20.18
CA MET A 261 -4.35 24.10 -21.50
C MET A 261 -5.73 24.73 -21.72
N PRO A 262 -6.05 25.14 -22.96
CA PRO A 262 -7.29 25.86 -23.27
C PRO A 262 -8.56 25.02 -23.12
N GLN A 263 -8.47 23.70 -23.23
CA GLN A 263 -9.59 22.77 -23.03
C GLN A 263 -9.96 22.60 -21.54
N TYR A 264 -9.15 23.15 -20.63
CA TYR A 264 -9.35 23.11 -19.18
C TYR A 264 -9.47 24.55 -18.61
N PHE A 265 -8.55 24.99 -17.74
CA PHE A 265 -8.64 26.33 -17.11
C PHE A 265 -7.95 27.46 -17.90
N ASN A 266 -7.16 27.15 -18.94
CA ASN A 266 -6.53 28.14 -19.82
C ASN A 266 -5.70 29.25 -19.12
N GLN A 267 -4.94 28.89 -18.09
CA GLN A 267 -4.15 29.81 -17.27
C GLN A 267 -2.71 29.90 -17.80
N SER A 268 -2.39 31.02 -18.45
CA SER A 268 -1.11 31.22 -19.15
C SER A 268 0.13 31.12 -18.24
N PHE A 269 0.00 31.46 -16.95
CA PHE A 269 1.12 31.39 -16.01
C PHE A 269 1.67 29.97 -15.82
N ALA A 270 0.85 28.94 -16.05
CA ALA A 270 1.24 27.55 -15.83
C ALA A 270 2.23 27.02 -16.89
N TYR A 271 2.45 27.74 -17.99
CA TYR A 271 3.52 27.46 -18.96
C TYR A 271 4.90 27.91 -18.50
N ASP A 272 4.99 28.72 -17.44
CA ASP A 272 6.27 29.21 -16.94
C ASP A 272 7.10 28.08 -16.32
N ARG A 273 8.36 27.94 -16.77
CA ARG A 273 9.26 26.87 -16.31
C ARG A 273 9.65 27.03 -14.84
N GLY A 274 9.76 28.26 -14.34
CA GLY A 274 10.08 28.54 -12.95
C GLY A 274 8.96 28.06 -12.03
N TYR A 275 7.70 28.33 -12.39
CA TYR A 275 6.54 27.82 -11.67
C TYR A 275 6.51 26.28 -11.65
N GLN A 276 6.68 25.64 -12.82
CA GLN A 276 6.69 24.18 -12.94
C GLN A 276 7.77 23.53 -12.06
N ILE A 277 9.01 24.04 -12.10
CA ILE A 277 10.13 23.50 -11.31
C ILE A 277 9.89 23.70 -9.82
N LEU A 278 9.53 24.91 -9.37
CA LEU A 278 9.29 25.19 -7.96
C LEU A 278 8.15 24.35 -7.40
N LEU A 279 7.04 24.23 -8.14
CA LEU A 279 5.91 23.42 -7.72
C LEU A 279 6.26 21.93 -7.69
N SER A 280 6.94 21.40 -8.70
CA SER A 280 7.36 20.00 -8.73
C SER A 280 8.31 19.67 -7.57
N LEU A 281 9.30 20.52 -7.28
CA LEU A 281 10.19 20.34 -6.12
C LEU A 281 9.43 20.39 -4.80
N ALA A 282 8.53 21.36 -4.65
CA ALA A 282 7.72 21.51 -3.43
C ALA A 282 6.87 20.26 -3.16
N VAL A 283 6.15 19.82 -4.18
CA VAL A 283 5.16 18.73 -4.09
C VAL A 283 5.82 17.35 -4.03
N ASN A 284 7.00 17.15 -4.63
CA ASN A 284 7.68 15.86 -4.61
C ASN A 284 8.60 15.67 -3.40
N MET A 285 9.16 16.74 -2.81
CA MET A 285 10.13 16.60 -1.72
C MET A 285 9.51 16.67 -0.32
N PHE A 286 8.31 17.24 -0.16
CA PHE A 286 7.74 17.49 1.16
C PHE A 286 7.46 16.20 1.98
N GLY A 287 6.95 15.14 1.33
CA GLY A 287 6.64 13.87 2.01
C GLY A 287 7.84 13.25 2.73
N TYR A 288 9.06 13.51 2.23
CA TYR A 288 10.31 13.02 2.82
C TYR A 288 10.56 13.57 4.23
N GLY A 289 10.20 14.84 4.47
CA GLY A 289 10.34 15.47 5.79
C GLY A 289 9.45 14.80 6.84
N LEU A 290 8.20 14.50 6.51
CA LEU A 290 7.25 13.82 7.40
C LEU A 290 7.69 12.38 7.71
N ALA A 291 8.21 11.67 6.72
CA ALA A 291 8.61 10.28 6.88
C ALA A 291 9.81 10.11 7.85
N GLY A 292 10.68 11.11 7.94
CA GLY A 292 11.75 11.18 8.95
C GLY A 292 11.24 11.14 10.40
N LEU A 293 10.07 11.72 10.66
CA LEU A 293 9.42 11.67 11.98
C LEU A 293 8.77 10.30 12.24
N LEU A 294 8.38 9.60 11.18
CA LEU A 294 7.62 8.35 11.26
C LEU A 294 8.47 7.09 11.31
N ARG A 295 9.74 7.14 10.91
CA ARG A 295 10.65 5.97 10.88
C ARG A 295 10.69 5.16 12.19
N ARG A 296 10.59 5.84 13.33
CA ARG A 296 10.59 5.19 14.66
C ARG A 296 9.34 4.36 14.92
N PHE A 297 8.23 4.69 14.27
CA PHE A 297 6.95 4.00 14.41
C PHE A 297 6.69 3.01 13.27
N LEU A 298 7.17 3.32 12.06
CA LEU A 298 6.81 2.58 10.85
C LEU A 298 7.96 1.75 10.26
N VAL A 299 9.21 1.92 10.71
CA VAL A 299 10.38 1.21 10.14
C VAL A 299 11.06 0.32 11.17
N TYR A 300 11.37 0.85 12.35
CA TYR A 300 12.17 0.13 13.36
C TYR A 300 11.44 -1.02 14.07
N PRO A 301 10.14 -0.90 14.41
CA PRO A 301 9.42 -2.00 15.06
C PRO A 301 9.34 -3.25 14.17
N SER A 302 9.38 -4.44 14.79
CA SER A 302 9.22 -5.73 14.10
C SER A 302 7.80 -5.88 13.50
N ILE A 303 6.78 -5.35 14.17
CA ILE A 303 5.37 -5.38 13.72
C ILE A 303 5.13 -4.65 12.39
N ALA A 304 6.01 -3.72 12.02
CA ALA A 304 5.96 -3.06 10.73
C ALA A 304 6.62 -3.95 9.65
N ILE A 305 5.84 -4.91 9.13
CA ILE A 305 6.31 -5.94 8.18
C ILE A 305 6.46 -5.39 6.76
N TRP A 306 5.57 -4.49 6.34
CA TRP A 306 5.47 -4.00 4.95
C TRP A 306 5.45 -5.14 3.91
N PRO A 307 4.41 -6.01 3.90
CA PRO A 307 4.41 -7.25 3.13
C PRO A 307 4.72 -7.09 1.63
N ALA A 308 4.29 -5.97 1.03
CA ALA A 308 4.55 -5.66 -0.38
C ALA A 308 6.06 -5.58 -0.72
N THR A 309 6.91 -5.16 0.22
CA THR A 309 8.37 -5.04 -0.02
C THR A 309 9.10 -6.37 -0.05
N LEU A 310 8.54 -7.39 0.60
CA LEU A 310 9.18 -8.70 0.69
C LEU A 310 9.37 -9.33 -0.70
N ASN A 311 8.46 -9.03 -1.64
CA ASN A 311 8.59 -9.44 -3.04
C ASN A 311 9.84 -8.84 -3.71
N THR A 312 10.10 -7.55 -3.49
CA THR A 312 11.27 -6.83 -4.01
C THR A 312 12.58 -7.35 -3.39
N VAL A 313 12.57 -7.65 -2.09
CA VAL A 313 13.71 -8.27 -1.39
C VAL A 313 13.97 -9.68 -1.93
N ALA A 314 12.92 -10.47 -2.11
CA ALA A 314 13.01 -11.84 -2.64
C ALA A 314 13.67 -11.87 -4.01
N LEU A 315 13.36 -10.89 -4.87
CA LEU A 315 13.96 -10.77 -6.19
C LEU A 315 15.47 -10.44 -6.14
N VAL A 316 15.92 -9.50 -5.29
CA VAL A 316 17.36 -9.24 -5.11
C VAL A 316 18.05 -10.48 -4.56
N LYS A 317 17.45 -11.15 -3.57
CA LYS A 317 17.99 -12.39 -3.01
C LYS A 317 18.09 -13.47 -4.08
N ALA A 318 17.11 -13.61 -4.97
CA ALA A 318 17.14 -14.60 -6.03
C ALA A 318 18.35 -14.46 -6.99
N PHE A 319 18.82 -13.23 -7.26
CA PHE A 319 19.96 -12.97 -8.16
C PHE A 319 21.34 -13.02 -7.49
N HIS A 320 21.39 -12.87 -6.16
CA HIS A 320 22.65 -12.76 -5.41
C HIS A 320 22.89 -13.92 -4.45
N GLN A 321 21.98 -14.89 -4.36
CA GLN A 321 22.14 -16.06 -3.50
C GLN A 321 22.98 -17.14 -4.19
N GLU A 322 24.14 -17.44 -3.61
CA GLU A 322 25.06 -18.48 -4.11
C GLU A 322 24.72 -19.88 -3.58
N THR A 323 24.02 -19.99 -2.44
CA THR A 323 23.62 -21.27 -1.83
C THR A 323 22.28 -21.77 -2.36
N ASN A 324 22.22 -23.05 -2.76
CA ASN A 324 21.00 -23.67 -3.28
C ASN A 324 20.64 -24.93 -2.50
N GLU A 325 19.93 -24.74 -1.40
CA GLU A 325 19.51 -25.81 -0.50
C GLU A 325 18.31 -26.59 -1.06
N ALA A 326 18.26 -27.90 -0.85
CA ALA A 326 17.14 -28.73 -1.25
C ALA A 326 15.98 -28.56 -0.25
N VAL A 327 14.77 -28.34 -0.74
CA VAL A 327 13.58 -28.18 0.13
C VAL A 327 12.55 -29.30 -0.14
N PRO A 328 11.91 -29.85 0.91
CA PRO A 328 10.78 -30.73 0.74
C PRO A 328 9.59 -29.94 0.18
N GLY A 329 8.80 -30.56 -0.70
CA GLY A 329 7.67 -29.91 -1.34
C GLY A 329 6.50 -30.86 -1.60
N PRO A 330 5.50 -30.38 -2.36
CA PRO A 330 4.33 -31.18 -2.68
C PRO A 330 4.70 -32.45 -3.44
N PHE A 331 3.84 -33.47 -3.31
CA PHE A 331 4.01 -34.81 -3.91
C PHE A 331 5.16 -35.64 -3.33
N GLY A 332 5.63 -35.33 -2.11
CA GLY A 332 6.68 -36.09 -1.43
C GLY A 332 8.05 -36.01 -2.12
N ARG A 333 8.24 -35.02 -3.00
CA ARG A 333 9.49 -34.80 -3.74
C ARG A 333 10.31 -33.70 -3.08
N THR A 334 11.63 -33.88 -3.11
CA THR A 334 12.58 -32.82 -2.76
C THR A 334 12.93 -32.02 -4.01
N TYR A 335 12.85 -30.70 -3.90
CA TYR A 335 13.05 -29.79 -5.02
C TYR A 335 14.37 -29.03 -4.83
N ARG A 336 15.20 -29.00 -5.87
CA ARG A 336 16.56 -28.44 -5.85
C ARG A 336 16.77 -27.24 -6.79
N ALA A 337 15.69 -26.64 -7.32
CA ALA A 337 15.83 -25.53 -8.24
C ALA A 337 16.36 -24.26 -7.52
N SER A 338 17.30 -23.53 -8.14
CA SER A 338 17.74 -22.24 -7.60
C SER A 338 16.61 -21.21 -7.71
N ARG A 339 16.63 -20.18 -6.85
CA ARG A 339 15.66 -19.08 -6.90
C ARG A 339 15.71 -18.36 -8.25
N GLU A 340 16.91 -18.08 -8.77
CA GLU A 340 17.12 -17.48 -10.10
C GLU A 340 16.47 -18.30 -11.23
N LYS A 341 16.67 -19.62 -11.26
CA LYS A 341 16.11 -20.48 -12.31
C LYS A 341 14.57 -20.45 -12.28
N VAL A 342 13.98 -20.54 -11.10
CA VAL A 342 12.51 -20.47 -10.96
C VAL A 342 12.00 -19.09 -11.36
N PHE A 343 12.70 -18.02 -11.02
CA PHE A 343 12.37 -16.66 -11.46
C PHE A 343 12.34 -16.56 -12.99
N LEU A 344 13.41 -16.98 -13.68
CA LEU A 344 13.50 -16.86 -15.15
C LEU A 344 12.45 -17.71 -15.87
N VAL A 345 12.17 -18.93 -15.38
CA VAL A 345 11.12 -19.79 -15.92
C VAL A 345 9.74 -19.17 -15.70
N ALA A 346 9.44 -18.71 -14.48
CA ALA A 346 8.16 -18.05 -14.17
C ALA A 346 7.95 -16.79 -15.03
N MET A 347 8.99 -15.98 -15.17
CA MET A 347 8.99 -14.78 -16.03
C MET A 347 8.75 -15.13 -17.50
N GLY A 348 9.47 -16.10 -18.05
CA GLY A 348 9.32 -16.52 -19.45
C GLY A 348 7.94 -17.12 -19.75
N CYS A 349 7.46 -18.01 -18.88
CA CYS A 349 6.12 -18.60 -19.00
C CYS A 349 5.04 -17.52 -18.95
N MET A 350 5.14 -16.58 -18.00
CA MET A 350 4.16 -15.50 -17.88
C MET A 350 4.26 -14.51 -19.04
N PHE A 351 5.47 -14.23 -19.54
CA PHE A 351 5.65 -13.39 -20.72
C PHE A 351 4.87 -13.91 -21.92
N VAL A 352 4.98 -15.22 -22.18
CA VAL A 352 4.24 -15.89 -23.28
C VAL A 352 2.75 -15.96 -22.97
N TYR A 353 2.39 -16.37 -21.75
CA TYR A 353 0.99 -16.50 -21.35
C TYR A 353 0.22 -15.19 -21.47
N PHE A 354 0.82 -14.05 -21.09
CA PHE A 354 0.14 -12.75 -21.09
C PHE A 354 -0.27 -12.26 -22.49
N PHE A 355 0.31 -12.78 -23.58
CA PHE A 355 -0.20 -12.51 -24.94
C PHE A 355 -1.63 -12.98 -25.14
N PHE A 356 -2.03 -14.07 -24.48
CA PHE A 356 -3.37 -14.62 -24.60
C PHE A 356 -4.42 -13.66 -24.05
N PRO A 357 -4.46 -13.32 -22.75
CA PRO A 357 -5.46 -12.40 -22.22
C PRO A 357 -5.28 -10.95 -22.68
N SER A 358 -4.06 -10.51 -23.03
CA SER A 358 -3.84 -9.10 -23.36
C SER A 358 -4.08 -8.75 -24.84
N TYR A 359 -3.90 -9.70 -25.77
CA TYR A 359 -3.93 -9.41 -27.21
C TYR A 359 -4.69 -10.44 -28.05
N ILE A 360 -4.38 -11.74 -27.89
CA ILE A 360 -4.95 -12.80 -28.74
C ILE A 360 -6.41 -13.07 -28.39
N PHE A 361 -6.76 -13.13 -27.10
CA PHE A 361 -8.08 -13.47 -26.59
C PHE A 361 -8.42 -12.61 -25.36
N GLN A 362 -8.84 -11.37 -25.59
CA GLN A 362 -9.11 -10.36 -24.56
C GLN A 362 -10.24 -10.73 -23.60
N ALA A 363 -11.21 -11.55 -24.01
CA ALA A 363 -12.22 -12.05 -23.08
C ALA A 363 -11.66 -12.94 -21.97
N LEU A 364 -10.43 -13.46 -22.09
CA LEU A 364 -9.75 -14.11 -20.96
C LEU A 364 -9.36 -13.11 -19.87
N SER A 365 -9.17 -11.83 -20.19
CA SER A 365 -8.94 -10.79 -19.19
C SER A 365 -10.22 -10.47 -18.44
N SER A 366 -11.29 -10.08 -19.12
CA SER A 366 -12.61 -9.86 -18.50
C SER A 366 -13.58 -10.98 -18.87
N PHE A 367 -13.51 -12.10 -18.15
CA PHE A 367 -14.25 -13.33 -18.49
C PHE A 367 -15.69 -13.30 -17.97
N SER A 368 -16.50 -12.39 -18.54
CA SER A 368 -17.92 -12.19 -18.20
C SER A 368 -18.86 -13.16 -18.91
N TRP A 369 -18.59 -14.46 -18.83
CA TRP A 369 -19.36 -15.48 -19.57
C TRP A 369 -20.86 -15.49 -19.24
N MET A 370 -21.25 -15.05 -18.03
CA MET A 370 -22.65 -15.00 -17.61
C MET A 370 -23.44 -13.95 -18.38
N THR A 371 -22.87 -12.77 -18.64
CA THR A 371 -23.55 -11.71 -19.40
C THR A 371 -23.63 -12.05 -20.89
N TRP A 372 -22.68 -12.83 -21.42
CA TRP A 372 -22.71 -13.28 -22.82
C TRP A 372 -23.89 -14.20 -23.14
N ILE A 373 -24.49 -14.85 -22.13
CA ILE A 373 -25.68 -15.69 -22.30
C ILE A 373 -26.91 -14.84 -22.66
N ALA A 374 -27.03 -13.65 -22.06
CA ALA A 374 -28.11 -12.71 -22.33
C ALA A 374 -27.59 -11.26 -22.25
N PRO A 375 -26.92 -10.77 -23.31
CA PRO A 375 -26.18 -9.50 -23.27
C PRO A 375 -27.03 -8.27 -22.98
N ASP A 376 -28.31 -8.28 -23.38
CA ASP A 376 -29.23 -7.15 -23.22
C ASP A 376 -30.03 -7.20 -21.91
N ASN A 377 -29.80 -8.22 -21.06
CA ASN A 377 -30.47 -8.32 -19.78
C ASN A 377 -29.79 -7.42 -18.74
N VAL A 378 -30.36 -6.24 -18.53
CA VAL A 378 -29.88 -5.22 -17.58
C VAL A 378 -29.70 -5.75 -16.16
N THR A 379 -30.59 -6.64 -15.69
CA THR A 379 -30.50 -7.18 -14.32
C THR A 379 -29.36 -8.18 -14.17
N LEU A 380 -29.14 -9.00 -15.20
CA LEU A 380 -28.04 -9.95 -15.23
C LEU A 380 -26.69 -9.23 -15.27
N ASP A 381 -26.56 -8.23 -16.15
CA ASP A 381 -25.36 -7.39 -16.27
C ASP A 381 -25.08 -6.64 -14.97
N ALA A 382 -26.10 -6.02 -14.35
CA ALA A 382 -25.92 -5.27 -13.11
C ALA A 382 -25.30 -6.11 -11.98
N VAL A 383 -25.67 -7.38 -11.86
CA VAL A 383 -25.16 -8.29 -10.81
C VAL A 383 -23.83 -8.93 -11.20
N THR A 384 -23.74 -9.46 -12.41
CA THR A 384 -22.66 -10.39 -12.81
C THR A 384 -21.59 -9.75 -13.70
N GLY A 385 -21.92 -8.64 -14.37
CA GLY A 385 -21.04 -7.93 -15.28
C GLY A 385 -19.76 -7.44 -14.62
N VAL A 386 -18.66 -7.54 -15.35
CA VAL A 386 -17.29 -7.19 -14.93
C VAL A 386 -17.00 -5.70 -15.18
N TRP A 387 -17.53 -5.10 -16.25
CA TRP A 387 -17.31 -3.68 -16.57
C TRP A 387 -18.36 -2.74 -15.99
N GLY A 388 -19.65 -3.00 -16.26
CA GLY A 388 -20.76 -2.15 -15.83
C GLY A 388 -21.45 -2.59 -14.54
N GLY A 389 -21.20 -3.84 -14.11
CA GLY A 389 -21.87 -4.49 -12.98
C GLY A 389 -21.04 -4.58 -11.70
N LEU A 390 -21.52 -5.43 -10.79
CA LEU A 390 -20.88 -5.71 -9.50
C LEU A 390 -19.88 -6.88 -9.52
N GLY A 391 -19.75 -7.58 -10.65
CA GLY A 391 -18.74 -8.61 -10.84
C GLY A 391 -18.98 -9.88 -10.01
N LEU A 392 -20.23 -10.22 -9.68
CA LEU A 392 -20.57 -11.49 -9.04
C LEU A 392 -20.41 -12.65 -10.03
N ASN A 393 -19.17 -13.07 -10.23
CA ASN A 393 -18.79 -14.14 -11.14
C ASN A 393 -17.83 -15.09 -10.40
N PRO A 394 -18.15 -16.41 -10.30
CA PRO A 394 -17.29 -17.38 -9.63
C PRO A 394 -15.87 -17.49 -10.23
N TRP A 395 -15.72 -17.20 -11.51
CA TRP A 395 -14.43 -17.22 -12.18
C TRP A 395 -14.32 -16.04 -13.16
N PRO A 396 -13.92 -14.86 -12.67
CA PRO A 396 -14.05 -13.60 -13.42
C PRO A 396 -12.94 -13.36 -14.45
N THR A 397 -11.81 -14.06 -14.36
CA THR A 397 -10.64 -13.76 -15.19
C THR A 397 -9.69 -14.95 -15.28
N PHE A 398 -8.93 -15.00 -16.37
CA PHE A 398 -7.75 -15.84 -16.57
C PHE A 398 -6.46 -15.00 -16.67
N ASP A 399 -6.55 -13.68 -16.50
CA ASP A 399 -5.43 -12.76 -16.57
C ASP A 399 -4.83 -12.53 -15.18
N TRP A 400 -3.56 -12.92 -15.00
CA TRP A 400 -2.85 -12.73 -13.74
C TRP A 400 -2.80 -11.27 -13.29
N ASN A 401 -2.79 -10.32 -14.22
CA ASN A 401 -2.83 -8.90 -13.91
C ASN A 401 -4.17 -8.51 -13.26
N MET A 402 -5.28 -9.11 -13.71
CA MET A 402 -6.60 -8.91 -13.11
C MET A 402 -6.81 -9.75 -11.84
N PHE A 403 -6.15 -10.90 -11.69
CA PHE A 403 -6.04 -11.62 -10.41
C PHE A 403 -5.34 -10.77 -9.32
N GLY A 404 -4.64 -9.70 -9.71
CA GLY A 404 -4.05 -8.71 -8.81
C GLY A 404 -2.66 -9.06 -8.29
N GLY A 405 -2.21 -10.32 -8.37
CA GLY A 405 -0.88 -10.79 -7.97
C GLY A 405 -0.50 -10.63 -6.49
N ALA A 406 -1.22 -9.78 -5.75
CA ALA A 406 -0.96 -9.40 -4.37
C ALA A 406 -1.21 -10.53 -3.38
N GLY A 407 -2.01 -11.53 -3.77
CA GLY A 407 -2.37 -12.68 -2.96
C GLY A 407 -1.17 -13.55 -2.59
N LEU A 408 -0.06 -13.44 -3.32
CA LEU A 408 1.20 -14.13 -2.99
C LEU A 408 1.99 -13.43 -1.87
N TYR A 409 1.73 -12.17 -1.53
CA TYR A 409 2.49 -11.48 -0.47
C TYR A 409 1.62 -10.81 0.61
N LEU A 410 0.34 -10.55 0.37
CA LEU A 410 -0.56 -9.99 1.37
C LEU A 410 -1.02 -11.05 2.38
N PRO A 411 -1.19 -10.71 3.66
CA PRO A 411 -1.67 -11.64 4.66
C PRO A 411 -3.16 -11.99 4.44
N THR A 412 -3.54 -13.24 4.73
CA THR A 412 -4.90 -13.74 4.46
C THR A 412 -5.99 -12.96 5.16
N PHE A 413 -5.77 -12.54 6.41
CA PHE A 413 -6.78 -11.78 7.14
C PHE A 413 -7.12 -10.47 6.41
N ALA A 414 -6.12 -9.77 5.85
CA ALA A 414 -6.35 -8.50 5.16
C ALA A 414 -7.19 -8.71 3.90
N VAL A 415 -6.81 -9.69 3.06
CA VAL A 415 -7.52 -10.02 1.80
C VAL A 415 -8.93 -10.53 2.08
N ALA A 416 -9.11 -11.45 3.03
CA ALA A 416 -10.41 -12.02 3.35
C ALA A 416 -11.37 -10.97 3.94
N ASN A 417 -10.92 -10.13 4.86
CA ASN A 417 -11.75 -9.05 5.42
C ASN A 417 -12.13 -8.02 4.35
N GLN A 418 -11.21 -7.71 3.42
CA GLN A 418 -11.51 -6.84 2.29
C GLN A 418 -12.62 -7.45 1.42
N VAL A 419 -12.54 -8.73 1.05
CA VAL A 419 -13.60 -9.41 0.27
C VAL A 419 -14.94 -9.47 1.02
N VAL A 420 -14.94 -9.73 2.32
CA VAL A 420 -16.17 -9.66 3.14
C VAL A 420 -16.77 -8.26 3.07
N GLY A 421 -15.94 -7.22 3.22
CA GLY A 421 -16.36 -5.84 3.02
C GLY A 421 -16.92 -5.60 1.62
N ILE A 422 -16.27 -6.11 0.59
CA ILE A 422 -16.72 -6.00 -0.81
C ILE A 422 -18.14 -6.56 -0.97
N ILE A 423 -18.41 -7.74 -0.41
CA ILE A 423 -19.74 -8.38 -0.47
C ILE A 423 -20.80 -7.50 0.23
N ILE A 424 -20.48 -6.96 1.41
CA ILE A 424 -21.37 -6.03 2.12
C ILE A 424 -21.66 -4.79 1.26
N GLY A 425 -20.64 -4.22 0.63
CA GLY A 425 -20.76 -3.10 -0.30
C GLY A 425 -21.65 -3.43 -1.49
N ALA A 426 -21.43 -4.57 -2.14
CA ALA A 426 -22.22 -5.03 -3.29
C ALA A 426 -23.70 -5.19 -2.93
N LEU A 427 -24.02 -5.80 -1.78
CA LEU A 427 -25.40 -5.93 -1.31
C LEU A 427 -26.05 -4.56 -1.05
N MET A 428 -25.29 -3.61 -0.49
CA MET A 428 -25.76 -2.24 -0.28
C MET A 428 -26.02 -1.50 -1.60
N ILE A 429 -25.15 -1.70 -2.61
CA ILE A 429 -25.32 -1.11 -3.95
C ILE A 429 -26.59 -1.65 -4.61
N LEU A 430 -26.81 -2.97 -4.57
CA LEU A 430 -28.03 -3.61 -5.10
C LEU A 430 -29.28 -3.04 -4.42
N ALA A 431 -29.27 -2.95 -3.09
CA ALA A 431 -30.39 -2.40 -2.34
C ALA A 431 -30.74 -0.99 -2.81
N ILE A 432 -29.76 -0.07 -2.86
CA ILE A 432 -29.94 1.33 -3.26
C ILE A 432 -30.47 1.45 -4.70
N TRP A 433 -29.91 0.66 -5.62
CA TRP A 433 -30.22 0.75 -7.05
C TRP A 433 -31.61 0.16 -7.40
N PHE A 434 -31.97 -0.97 -6.78
CA PHE A 434 -33.30 -1.56 -6.98
C PHE A 434 -34.41 -0.74 -6.30
N THR A 435 -34.16 -0.13 -5.14
CA THR A 435 -35.13 0.78 -4.50
C THR A 435 -35.17 2.18 -5.14
N ASN A 436 -34.31 2.45 -6.12
CA ASN A 436 -34.16 3.75 -6.78
C ASN A 436 -33.89 4.91 -5.79
N THR A 437 -33.19 4.62 -4.68
CA THR A 437 -32.83 5.67 -3.72
C THR A 437 -31.85 6.64 -4.38
N TRP A 438 -32.07 7.95 -4.20
CA TRP A 438 -31.31 9.03 -4.87
C TRP A 438 -31.37 9.01 -6.40
N ASN A 439 -32.42 8.47 -7.01
CA ASN A 439 -32.60 8.40 -8.48
C ASN A 439 -31.51 7.57 -9.19
N THR A 440 -30.91 6.62 -8.48
CA THR A 440 -29.80 5.81 -9.02
C THR A 440 -30.24 4.81 -10.11
N GLY A 441 -31.53 4.48 -10.20
CA GLY A 441 -32.06 3.53 -11.19
C GLY A 441 -32.04 4.06 -12.63
N PHE A 442 -31.96 5.38 -12.82
CA PHE A 442 -31.80 6.03 -14.13
C PHE A 442 -30.33 6.06 -14.60
N LEU A 443 -29.41 5.56 -13.78
CA LEU A 443 -27.97 5.56 -14.03
C LEU A 443 -27.42 4.12 -14.02
N PRO A 444 -26.25 3.88 -14.65
CA PRO A 444 -25.53 2.61 -14.51
C PRO A 444 -25.30 2.28 -13.03
N ILE A 445 -25.39 1.01 -12.65
CA ILE A 445 -25.30 0.60 -11.24
C ILE A 445 -23.94 0.99 -10.61
N ASN A 446 -22.84 0.78 -11.33
CA ASN A 446 -21.49 1.01 -10.86
C ASN A 446 -20.69 1.89 -11.84
N SER A 447 -20.59 3.19 -11.55
CA SER A 447 -19.79 4.14 -12.34
C SER A 447 -19.19 5.21 -11.44
N ASN A 448 -17.94 5.61 -11.69
CA ASN A 448 -17.28 6.74 -10.99
C ASN A 448 -17.58 8.09 -11.64
N ALA A 449 -18.40 8.07 -12.68
CA ALA A 449 -18.90 9.23 -13.38
C ALA A 449 -19.82 10.08 -12.50
N THR A 450 -19.86 11.37 -12.81
CA THR A 450 -20.93 12.25 -12.36
C THR A 450 -21.86 12.51 -13.55
N PHE A 451 -23.16 12.43 -13.30
CA PHE A 451 -24.21 12.56 -14.32
C PHE A 451 -25.08 13.77 -14.07
N ASP A 452 -25.74 14.27 -15.11
CA ASP A 452 -26.84 15.22 -14.99
C ASP A 452 -28.20 14.50 -14.90
N ASN A 453 -29.26 15.29 -14.75
CA ASN A 453 -30.66 14.85 -14.69
C ASN A 453 -31.18 14.24 -16.01
N THR A 454 -30.40 14.26 -17.09
CA THR A 454 -30.70 13.58 -18.35
C THR A 454 -29.97 12.24 -18.47
N GLY A 455 -29.20 11.85 -17.46
CA GLY A 455 -28.38 10.63 -17.49
C GLY A 455 -27.11 10.76 -18.33
N ALA A 456 -26.84 11.94 -18.89
CA ALA A 456 -25.61 12.24 -19.59
C ALA A 456 -24.48 12.61 -18.61
N ARG A 457 -23.24 12.68 -19.10
CA ARG A 457 -22.10 13.14 -18.30
C ARG A 457 -22.30 14.60 -17.90
N TYR A 458 -22.10 14.90 -16.61
CA TYR A 458 -22.33 16.24 -16.07
C TYR A 458 -21.44 17.28 -16.78
N ASN A 459 -22.07 18.21 -17.53
CA ASN A 459 -21.34 19.27 -18.20
C ASN A 459 -21.04 20.40 -17.23
N VAL A 460 -19.80 20.43 -16.78
CA VAL A 460 -19.30 21.42 -15.85
C VAL A 460 -19.29 22.84 -16.44
N THR A 461 -18.93 23.00 -17.72
CA THR A 461 -18.84 24.34 -18.33
C THR A 461 -20.19 25.06 -18.35
N ALA A 462 -21.29 24.31 -18.28
CA ALA A 462 -22.64 24.85 -18.21
C ALA A 462 -22.97 25.57 -16.89
N VAL A 463 -22.17 25.40 -15.83
CA VAL A 463 -22.42 26.02 -14.50
C VAL A 463 -21.36 27.02 -14.07
N LEU A 464 -20.37 27.27 -14.93
CA LEU A 464 -19.28 28.19 -14.67
C LEU A 464 -19.54 29.53 -15.36
N ASN A 465 -19.21 30.62 -14.67
CA ASN A 465 -19.16 31.93 -15.27
C ASN A 465 -17.93 32.01 -16.21
N PRO A 466 -18.09 32.34 -17.51
CA PRO A 466 -17.01 32.32 -18.50
C PRO A 466 -15.83 33.26 -18.19
N ASP A 467 -16.10 34.37 -17.51
CA ASP A 467 -15.09 35.41 -17.25
C ASP A 467 -14.30 35.16 -15.97
N THR A 468 -14.92 34.52 -14.97
CA THR A 468 -14.33 34.33 -13.64
C THR A 468 -13.97 32.88 -13.33
N GLY A 469 -14.46 31.90 -14.08
CA GLY A 469 -14.27 30.48 -13.81
C GLY A 469 -14.90 29.99 -12.51
N ARG A 470 -15.74 30.82 -11.87
CA ARG A 470 -16.43 30.53 -10.61
C ARG A 470 -17.81 29.95 -10.86
N LEU A 471 -18.35 29.27 -9.85
CA LEU A 471 -19.71 28.74 -9.89
C LEU A 471 -20.71 29.89 -10.03
N ASP A 472 -21.54 29.85 -11.07
CA ASP A 472 -22.71 30.70 -11.18
C ASP A 472 -23.92 29.96 -10.61
N GLY A 473 -24.47 30.51 -9.52
CA GLY A 473 -25.63 29.93 -8.86
C GLY A 473 -26.89 29.91 -9.73
N THR A 474 -27.03 30.83 -10.69
CA THR A 474 -28.18 30.89 -11.59
C THR A 474 -28.06 29.83 -12.69
N LEU A 475 -26.90 29.71 -13.33
CA LEU A 475 -26.63 28.68 -14.34
C LEU A 475 -26.72 27.27 -13.75
N TYR A 476 -26.19 27.09 -12.52
CA TYR A 476 -26.34 25.85 -11.78
C TYR A 476 -27.81 25.46 -11.61
N ARG A 477 -28.65 26.40 -11.18
CA ARG A 477 -30.09 26.18 -10.97
C ARG A 477 -30.85 25.90 -12.27
N SER A 478 -30.45 26.51 -13.39
CA SER A 478 -31.12 26.27 -14.68
C SER A 478 -30.69 24.97 -15.36
N TYR A 479 -29.52 24.42 -15.01
CA TYR A 479 -28.99 23.20 -15.62
C TYR A 479 -29.39 21.94 -14.84
N SER A 480 -28.58 21.53 -13.87
CA SER A 480 -28.77 20.25 -13.18
C SER A 480 -28.00 20.17 -11.86
N GLN A 481 -28.57 19.43 -10.90
CA GLN A 481 -27.78 18.90 -9.79
C GLN A 481 -26.94 17.71 -10.27
N PRO A 482 -25.75 17.48 -9.71
CA PRO A 482 -24.96 16.30 -10.05
C PRO A 482 -25.56 15.05 -9.40
N PHE A 483 -25.68 13.99 -10.20
CA PHE A 483 -26.13 12.67 -9.77
C PHE A 483 -25.00 11.64 -9.80
N PHE A 484 -25.05 10.72 -8.84
CA PHE A 484 -24.10 9.65 -8.63
C PHE A 484 -24.72 8.29 -8.88
N SER A 485 -23.91 7.37 -9.41
CA SER A 485 -24.27 5.95 -9.45
C SER A 485 -24.40 5.39 -8.04
N ALA A 486 -25.15 4.29 -7.88
CA ALA A 486 -25.27 3.61 -6.59
C ALA A 486 -23.89 3.16 -6.05
N GLY A 487 -23.04 2.62 -6.92
CA GLY A 487 -21.64 2.31 -6.63
C GLY A 487 -20.84 3.49 -6.05
N TYR A 488 -20.93 4.67 -6.67
CA TYR A 488 -20.21 5.86 -6.20
C TYR A 488 -20.77 6.42 -4.88
N ILE A 489 -22.06 6.26 -4.62
CA ILE A 489 -22.65 6.62 -3.32
C ILE A 489 -22.08 5.71 -2.22
N VAL A 490 -22.14 4.39 -2.40
CA VAL A 490 -21.62 3.43 -1.41
C VAL A 490 -20.12 3.62 -1.18
N TYR A 491 -19.34 3.87 -2.24
CA TYR A 491 -17.93 4.23 -2.16
C TYR A 491 -17.66 5.36 -1.15
N ASN A 492 -18.36 6.47 -1.29
CA ASN A 492 -18.15 7.65 -0.45
C ASN A 492 -18.57 7.39 1.01
N ILE A 493 -19.69 6.67 1.25
CA ILE A 493 -20.14 6.31 2.61
C ILE A 493 -19.06 5.50 3.33
N TRP A 494 -18.53 4.47 2.68
CA TRP A 494 -17.53 3.59 3.28
C TRP A 494 -16.14 4.22 3.34
N ALA A 495 -15.82 5.14 2.43
CA ALA A 495 -14.61 5.95 2.57
C ALA A 495 -14.65 6.79 3.84
N PHE A 496 -15.78 7.43 4.16
CA PHE A 496 -15.93 8.18 5.42
C PHE A 496 -15.82 7.26 6.64
N ALA A 497 -16.43 6.07 6.57
CA ALA A 497 -16.31 5.06 7.62
C ALA A 497 -14.86 4.59 7.82
N SER A 498 -14.11 4.40 6.74
CA SER A 498 -12.73 3.93 6.82
C SER A 498 -11.80 4.90 7.54
N TYR A 499 -12.02 6.21 7.41
CA TYR A 499 -11.20 7.24 8.05
C TYR A 499 -11.37 7.24 9.57
N THR A 500 -12.61 7.25 10.06
CA THR A 500 -12.88 7.18 11.51
C THR A 500 -12.55 5.81 12.06
N ALA A 501 -12.83 4.73 11.33
CA ALA A 501 -12.44 3.38 11.73
C ALA A 501 -10.92 3.26 11.91
N SER A 502 -10.12 3.80 10.97
CA SER A 502 -8.66 3.79 11.07
C SER A 502 -8.17 4.48 12.35
N PHE A 503 -8.71 5.65 12.66
CA PHE A 503 -8.37 6.38 13.88
C PHE A 503 -8.78 5.65 15.15
N THR A 504 -10.04 5.23 15.23
CA THR A 504 -10.57 4.52 16.41
C THR A 504 -9.82 3.21 16.63
N TYR A 505 -9.47 2.50 15.57
CA TYR A 505 -8.76 1.22 15.66
C TYR A 505 -7.33 1.42 16.20
N VAL A 506 -6.57 2.36 15.63
CA VAL A 506 -5.21 2.65 16.09
C VAL A 506 -5.22 3.19 17.53
N TYR A 507 -6.18 4.04 17.88
CA TYR A 507 -6.35 4.52 19.25
C TYR A 507 -6.66 3.39 20.25
N LEU A 508 -7.57 2.46 19.91
CA LEU A 508 -7.98 1.39 20.83
C LEU A 508 -6.98 0.23 20.92
N PHE A 509 -6.23 -0.08 19.87
CA PHE A 509 -5.32 -1.24 19.86
C PHE A 509 -3.84 -0.84 19.97
N TYR A 510 -3.41 0.24 19.31
CA TYR A 510 -1.99 0.62 19.22
C TYR A 510 -1.57 1.79 20.12
N ARG A 511 -2.46 2.36 20.96
CA ARG A 511 -2.12 3.48 21.86
C ARG A 511 -0.91 3.21 22.75
N ARG A 512 -0.73 1.97 23.21
CA ARG A 512 0.38 1.60 24.11
C ARG A 512 1.71 1.71 23.38
N ASP A 513 1.77 1.22 22.16
CA ASP A 513 2.98 1.25 21.33
C ASP A 513 3.30 2.66 20.85
N ILE A 514 2.28 3.46 20.53
CA ILE A 514 2.42 4.89 20.23
C ILE A 514 2.99 5.64 21.45
N ILE A 515 2.43 5.43 22.65
CA ILE A 515 2.91 6.08 23.87
C ILE A 515 4.35 5.63 24.21
N ARG A 516 4.67 4.34 24.03
CA ARG A 516 6.05 3.84 24.20
C ARG A 516 7.01 4.53 23.23
N GLY A 517 6.65 4.63 21.95
CA GLY A 517 7.45 5.32 20.94
C GLY A 517 7.67 6.81 21.26
N PHE A 518 6.62 7.53 21.67
CA PHE A 518 6.74 8.93 22.10
C PHE A 518 7.56 9.10 23.38
N LYS A 519 7.43 8.19 24.36
CA LYS A 519 8.26 8.19 25.58
C LYS A 519 9.73 7.92 25.25
N GLY A 520 10.02 7.02 24.30
CA GLY A 520 11.38 6.77 23.79
C GLY A 520 11.98 8.02 23.14
N VAL A 521 11.21 8.74 22.32
CA VAL A 521 11.60 10.03 21.73
C VAL A 521 11.93 11.05 22.83
N TYR A 522 11.03 11.22 23.81
CA TYR A 522 11.23 12.15 24.91
C TYR A 522 12.48 11.82 25.73
N ARG A 523 12.70 10.54 26.06
CA ARG A 523 13.86 10.08 26.83
C ARG A 523 15.17 10.30 26.08
N ARG A 524 15.18 10.08 24.76
CA ARG A 524 16.37 10.27 23.91
C ARG A 524 16.73 11.75 23.76
N VAL A 525 15.73 12.61 23.56
CA VAL A 525 15.94 14.06 23.38
C VAL A 525 16.31 14.73 24.70
N PHE A 526 15.66 14.36 25.80
CA PHE A 526 15.76 15.09 27.07
C PHE A 526 16.53 14.38 28.19
N LYS A 527 16.72 13.05 28.14
CA LYS A 527 17.33 12.29 29.25
C LYS A 527 18.59 11.46 28.92
N LYS A 528 19.05 11.36 27.66
CA LYS A 528 20.27 10.60 27.25
C LYS A 528 20.46 9.27 28.02
N VAL A 529 19.43 8.41 28.04
CA VAL A 529 19.51 7.09 28.68
C VAL A 529 19.78 6.04 27.60
N GLU A 530 20.71 5.11 27.85
CA GLU A 530 20.92 3.92 27.01
C GLU A 530 19.69 3.00 27.10
N GLU A 531 19.17 2.57 25.96
CA GLU A 531 18.01 1.67 25.89
C GLU A 531 18.45 0.22 26.18
N GLU A 532 17.66 -0.52 26.96
CA GLU A 532 17.85 -1.96 27.14
C GLU A 532 17.56 -2.69 25.81
N ASP A 533 18.53 -3.48 25.32
CA ASP A 533 18.49 -4.19 24.02
C ASP A 533 17.45 -5.33 23.93
N LEU A 534 16.70 -5.63 24.99
CA LEU A 534 15.95 -6.88 25.10
C LEU A 534 14.63 -6.97 24.30
N GLY A 535 14.16 -5.86 23.73
CA GLY A 535 12.89 -5.79 22.98
C GLY A 535 13.00 -5.25 21.55
N GLU A 536 14.22 -5.14 21.01
CA GLU A 536 14.46 -4.56 19.69
C GLU A 536 14.55 -5.61 18.58
N ASP A 537 13.89 -5.34 17.45
CA ASP A 537 13.98 -6.12 16.22
C ASP A 537 15.45 -6.38 15.81
N ILE A 538 15.78 -7.61 15.43
CA ILE A 538 17.16 -7.97 15.05
C ILE A 538 17.68 -7.08 13.92
N HIS A 539 16.84 -6.76 12.93
CA HIS A 539 17.28 -5.94 11.81
C HIS A 539 17.58 -4.51 12.27
N TYR A 540 16.89 -4.00 13.30
CA TYR A 540 17.23 -2.72 13.91
C TYR A 540 18.56 -2.80 14.70
N ARG A 541 18.80 -3.89 15.43
CA ARG A 541 20.07 -4.12 16.14
C ARG A 541 21.26 -4.15 15.17
N LEU A 542 21.13 -4.84 14.04
CA LEU A 542 22.16 -4.84 12.99
C LEU A 542 22.38 -3.43 12.41
N MET A 543 21.30 -2.67 12.24
CA MET A 543 21.36 -1.33 11.69
C MET A 543 22.03 -0.30 12.61
N LYS A 544 22.11 -0.53 13.93
CA LYS A 544 22.83 0.32 14.90
C LYS A 544 24.33 0.48 14.56
N ARG A 545 24.93 -0.48 13.84
CA ARG A 545 26.33 -0.39 13.40
C ARG A 545 26.56 0.72 12.36
N TYR A 546 25.51 1.14 11.64
CA TYR A 546 25.58 2.21 10.66
C TYR A 546 25.26 3.57 11.28
N LYS A 547 25.95 4.61 10.80
CA LYS A 547 25.64 5.98 11.21
C LYS A 547 24.26 6.39 10.69
N GLU A 548 23.38 6.71 11.61
CA GLU A 548 22.03 7.18 11.31
C GLU A 548 22.03 8.59 10.69
N VAL A 549 20.93 8.92 10.00
CA VAL A 549 20.68 10.27 9.47
C VAL A 549 20.28 11.19 10.63
N PRO A 550 20.96 12.35 10.80
CA PRO A 550 20.56 13.33 11.81
C PRO A 550 19.14 13.87 11.57
N ASP A 551 18.36 14.04 12.63
CA ASP A 551 16.96 14.49 12.54
C ASP A 551 16.82 15.87 11.85
N TRP A 552 17.83 16.75 11.93
CA TRP A 552 17.80 18.06 11.28
C TRP A 552 17.79 17.99 9.75
N HIS A 553 18.32 16.93 9.14
CA HIS A 553 18.24 16.75 7.69
C HIS A 553 16.78 16.62 7.23
N TYR A 554 15.98 15.88 7.98
CA TYR A 554 14.53 15.74 7.72
C TYR A 554 13.78 17.03 8.03
N ALA A 555 14.20 17.81 9.04
CA ALA A 555 13.62 19.12 9.30
C ALA A 555 13.87 20.10 8.14
N VAL A 556 15.06 20.08 7.53
CA VAL A 556 15.35 20.87 6.31
C VAL A 556 14.45 20.43 5.15
N LEU A 557 14.27 19.11 4.95
CA LEU A 557 13.34 18.58 3.93
C LEU A 557 11.86 18.83 4.23
N LEU A 558 11.50 19.22 5.46
CA LEU A 558 10.15 19.65 5.79
C LEU A 558 9.96 21.14 5.45
N VAL A 559 10.94 21.99 5.77
CA VAL A 559 10.84 23.45 5.63
C VAL A 559 11.12 23.92 4.20
N LEU A 560 12.14 23.36 3.54
CA LEU A 560 12.56 23.81 2.21
C LEU A 560 11.47 23.63 1.14
N PRO A 561 10.75 22.48 1.04
CA PRO A 561 9.68 22.34 0.07
C PRO A 561 8.49 23.25 0.37
N ILE A 562 8.16 23.51 1.65
CA ILE A 562 7.14 24.50 2.03
C ILE A 562 7.51 25.88 1.47
N ALA A 563 8.78 26.29 1.60
CA ALA A 563 9.24 27.56 1.06
C ALA A 563 9.09 27.62 -0.48
N PHE A 564 9.45 26.55 -1.20
CA PHE A 564 9.21 26.46 -2.65
C PHE A 564 7.72 26.52 -3.01
N GLY A 565 6.85 25.87 -2.23
CA GLY A 565 5.40 25.92 -2.41
C GLY A 565 4.83 27.32 -2.21
N CYS A 566 5.23 28.00 -1.14
CA CYS A 566 4.85 29.40 -0.88
C CYS A 566 5.34 30.32 -2.01
N ALA A 567 6.57 30.13 -2.50
CA ALA A 567 7.12 30.89 -3.61
C ALA A 567 6.36 30.65 -4.92
N ALA A 568 5.99 29.39 -5.22
CA ALA A 568 5.21 29.05 -6.41
C ALA A 568 3.80 29.65 -6.38
N VAL A 569 3.14 29.67 -5.22
CA VAL A 569 1.79 30.23 -5.08
C VAL A 569 1.79 31.76 -5.09
N ALA A 570 2.76 32.38 -4.41
CA ALA A 570 2.85 33.84 -4.29
C ALA A 570 3.53 34.53 -5.50
N GLY A 571 4.41 33.82 -6.20
CA GLY A 571 5.19 34.37 -7.32
C GLY A 571 4.43 34.47 -8.64
N TRP A 572 3.30 33.76 -8.78
CA TRP A 572 2.48 33.74 -9.99
C TRP A 572 1.02 34.06 -9.69
N PRO A 573 0.22 34.52 -10.67
CA PRO A 573 -1.19 34.86 -10.49
C PRO A 573 -2.07 33.59 -10.36
N THR A 574 -1.85 32.83 -9.29
CA THR A 574 -2.56 31.57 -9.03
C THR A 574 -3.95 31.77 -8.45
N HIS A 575 -4.24 32.98 -7.93
CA HIS A 575 -5.47 33.36 -7.22
C HIS A 575 -5.78 32.53 -5.96
N ALA A 576 -4.87 31.65 -5.54
CA ALA A 576 -4.98 30.86 -4.32
C ALA A 576 -4.26 31.52 -3.14
N PRO A 577 -4.86 31.56 -1.94
CA PRO A 577 -4.16 32.04 -0.76
C PRO A 577 -3.09 31.03 -0.33
N VAL A 578 -1.91 31.51 0.05
CA VAL A 578 -0.82 30.68 0.61
C VAL A 578 -1.30 29.87 1.83
N ALA A 579 -2.29 30.38 2.57
CA ALA A 579 -2.92 29.68 3.68
C ALA A 579 -3.51 28.30 3.29
N ALA A 580 -3.96 28.11 2.04
CA ALA A 580 -4.47 26.83 1.56
C ALA A 580 -3.42 25.71 1.66
N LEU A 581 -2.13 26.06 1.53
CA LEU A 581 -1.01 25.13 1.72
C LEU A 581 -0.96 24.64 3.18
N PHE A 582 -0.96 25.57 4.13
CA PHE A 582 -0.85 25.25 5.56
C PHE A 582 -2.07 24.49 6.09
N TYR A 583 -3.28 24.81 5.63
CA TYR A 583 -4.46 24.03 5.97
C TYR A 583 -4.38 22.60 5.41
N GLY A 584 -3.83 22.43 4.21
CA GLY A 584 -3.57 21.12 3.62
C GLY A 584 -2.64 20.27 4.49
N LEU A 585 -1.60 20.87 5.08
CA LEU A 585 -0.61 20.19 5.93
C LEU A 585 -1.16 19.63 7.25
N ILE A 586 -2.30 20.12 7.73
CA ILE A 586 -2.90 19.61 8.98
C ILE A 586 -3.36 18.15 8.80
N LEU A 587 -3.90 17.83 7.62
CA LEU A 587 -4.42 16.51 7.31
C LEU A 587 -3.36 15.39 7.38
N PRO A 588 -2.20 15.46 6.69
CA PRO A 588 -1.16 14.45 6.78
C PRO A 588 -0.60 14.34 8.20
N ILE A 589 -0.39 15.45 8.93
CA ILE A 589 0.15 15.41 10.30
C ILE A 589 -0.71 14.56 11.23
N ILE A 590 -2.04 14.65 11.10
CA ILE A 590 -2.97 13.91 11.96
C ILE A 590 -3.12 12.46 11.49
N PHE A 591 -3.33 12.23 10.18
CA PHE A 591 -3.73 10.92 9.66
C PHE A 591 -2.57 9.99 9.30
N ILE A 592 -1.36 10.50 9.04
CA ILE A 592 -0.29 9.68 8.46
C ILE A 592 0.16 8.54 9.37
N LEU A 593 0.25 8.76 10.69
CA LEU A 593 0.70 7.75 11.63
C LEU A 593 -0.31 6.59 11.74
N PRO A 594 -1.61 6.83 11.99
CA PRO A 594 -2.60 5.76 11.98
C PRO A 594 -2.65 4.96 10.68
N LEU A 595 -2.68 5.66 9.54
CA LEU A 595 -2.76 4.99 8.24
C LEU A 595 -1.48 4.23 7.92
N GLY A 596 -0.32 4.76 8.32
CA GLY A 596 0.97 4.09 8.18
C GLY A 596 1.08 2.81 8.99
N ILE A 597 0.58 2.78 10.24
CA ILE A 597 0.55 1.55 11.05
C ILE A 597 -0.30 0.49 10.37
N ILE A 598 -1.50 0.86 9.92
CA ILE A 598 -2.41 -0.06 9.23
C ILE A 598 -1.77 -0.60 7.95
N GLN A 599 -1.15 0.26 7.13
CA GLN A 599 -0.49 -0.16 5.90
C GLN A 599 0.74 -1.03 6.17
N ALA A 600 1.54 -0.73 7.20
CA ALA A 600 2.73 -1.50 7.55
C ALA A 600 2.39 -2.94 8.01
N VAL A 601 1.23 -3.12 8.66
CA VAL A 601 0.75 -4.43 9.17
C VAL A 601 -0.04 -5.21 8.12
N THR A 602 -0.95 -4.54 7.40
CA THR A 602 -1.88 -5.19 6.46
C THR A 602 -1.36 -5.25 5.03
N GLY A 603 -0.41 -4.38 4.66
CA GLY A 603 0.05 -4.17 3.29
C GLY A 603 -0.93 -3.38 2.40
N ILE A 604 -2.09 -2.95 2.91
CA ILE A 604 -3.12 -2.24 2.13
C ILE A 604 -3.14 -0.75 2.53
N PRO A 605 -2.90 0.19 1.58
CA PRO A 605 -2.96 1.62 1.87
C PRO A 605 -4.40 2.11 2.01
N VAL A 606 -4.60 3.10 2.89
CA VAL A 606 -5.87 3.83 3.03
C VAL A 606 -5.69 5.23 2.42
N ALA A 607 -6.39 5.52 1.33
CA ALA A 607 -6.21 6.76 0.58
C ALA A 607 -6.99 7.94 1.19
N LEU A 608 -6.31 9.06 1.47
CA LEU A 608 -6.90 10.30 2.01
C LEU A 608 -7.55 11.21 0.96
N ASN A 609 -7.62 10.77 -0.29
CA ASN A 609 -8.01 11.60 -1.44
C ASN A 609 -9.40 12.25 -1.27
N ILE A 610 -10.42 11.48 -0.88
CA ILE A 610 -11.78 12.01 -0.71
C ILE A 610 -11.85 12.97 0.48
N LEU A 611 -11.20 12.64 1.59
CA LEU A 611 -11.18 13.51 2.76
C LEU A 611 -10.52 14.85 2.44
N ALA A 612 -9.41 14.83 1.68
CA ALA A 612 -8.75 16.04 1.21
C ALA A 612 -9.67 16.88 0.30
N ASN A 613 -10.43 16.23 -0.58
CA ASN A 613 -11.42 16.92 -1.42
C ASN A 613 -12.54 17.57 -0.60
N ILE A 614 -13.05 16.90 0.45
CA ILE A 614 -14.13 17.44 1.29
C ILE A 614 -13.64 18.61 2.15
N ILE A 615 -12.53 18.43 2.86
CA ILE A 615 -12.01 19.48 3.74
C ILE A 615 -11.51 20.66 2.89
N GLY A 616 -10.71 20.39 1.85
CA GLY A 616 -10.22 21.42 0.95
C GLY A 616 -11.34 22.17 0.25
N GLY A 617 -12.32 21.44 -0.30
CA GLY A 617 -13.44 22.03 -1.03
C GLY A 617 -14.40 22.83 -0.14
N THR A 618 -14.52 22.48 1.14
CA THR A 618 -15.34 23.26 2.08
C THR A 618 -14.66 24.55 2.55
N ILE A 619 -13.33 24.53 2.72
CA ILE A 619 -12.53 25.69 3.13
C ILE A 619 -12.37 26.68 1.96
N THR A 620 -12.08 26.16 0.77
CA THR A 620 -11.71 26.95 -0.42
C THR A 620 -12.83 27.00 -1.47
N ALA A 621 -14.08 26.97 -1.00
CA ALA A 621 -15.25 26.88 -1.86
C ALA A 621 -15.27 27.94 -2.97
N GLY A 622 -15.40 27.48 -4.22
CA GLY A 622 -15.49 28.34 -5.39
C GLY A 622 -14.17 28.66 -6.10
N GLU A 623 -13.02 28.16 -5.62
CA GLU A 623 -11.70 28.40 -6.22
C GLU A 623 -10.97 27.07 -6.53
N SER A 624 -10.79 26.76 -7.81
CA SER A 624 -10.22 25.47 -8.26
C SER A 624 -8.75 25.30 -7.91
N ASN A 625 -7.94 26.35 -8.13
CA ASN A 625 -6.50 26.33 -7.84
C ASN A 625 -6.22 26.10 -6.35
N SER A 626 -7.01 26.70 -5.48
CA SER A 626 -6.88 26.52 -4.02
C SER A 626 -7.10 25.07 -3.60
N LEU A 627 -8.11 24.40 -4.18
CA LEU A 627 -8.33 22.97 -3.93
C LEU A 627 -7.20 22.11 -4.51
N MET A 628 -6.72 22.42 -5.72
CA MET A 628 -5.61 21.69 -6.36
C MET A 628 -4.36 21.71 -5.47
N TYR A 629 -4.00 22.86 -4.92
CA TYR A 629 -2.90 22.96 -3.97
C TYR A 629 -3.24 22.25 -2.66
N PHE A 630 -4.38 22.53 -2.02
CA PHE A 630 -4.76 21.87 -0.77
C PHE A 630 -4.66 20.34 -0.87
N LYS A 631 -5.16 19.76 -1.97
CA LYS A 631 -5.11 18.32 -2.24
C LYS A 631 -3.69 17.80 -2.40
N SER A 632 -2.83 18.54 -3.08
CA SER A 632 -1.41 18.20 -3.25
C SER A 632 -0.69 18.16 -1.89
N TRP A 633 -0.96 19.12 -1.02
CA TRP A 633 -0.31 19.19 0.29
C TRP A 633 -0.95 18.28 1.33
N GLY A 634 -2.24 17.97 1.20
CA GLY A 634 -2.96 17.11 2.14
C GLY A 634 -2.84 15.61 1.84
N TYR A 635 -3.15 15.23 0.60
CA TYR A 635 -3.20 13.82 0.20
C TYR A 635 -1.82 13.31 -0.26
N LEU A 636 -1.18 13.99 -1.20
CA LEU A 636 0.03 13.46 -1.84
C LEU A 636 1.19 13.37 -0.85
N SER A 637 1.34 14.37 0.02
CA SER A 637 2.35 14.36 1.09
C SER A 637 2.28 13.11 1.95
N SER A 638 1.07 12.67 2.30
CA SER A 638 0.83 11.44 3.06
C SER A 638 1.28 10.22 2.28
N TRP A 639 0.86 10.14 1.01
CA TRP A 639 1.17 9.01 0.15
C TRP A 639 2.69 8.87 -0.09
N GLN A 640 3.36 9.97 -0.41
CA GLN A 640 4.82 10.00 -0.59
C GLN A 640 5.57 9.64 0.69
N ALA A 641 5.13 10.18 1.83
CA ALA A 641 5.77 9.91 3.11
C ALA A 641 5.66 8.43 3.51
N LEU A 642 4.50 7.79 3.29
CA LEU A 642 4.33 6.36 3.50
C LEU A 642 5.14 5.53 2.48
N SER A 643 5.19 5.96 1.22
CA SER A 643 6.05 5.32 0.21
C SER A 643 7.54 5.41 0.59
N PHE A 644 7.97 6.53 1.16
CA PHE A 644 9.34 6.68 1.65
C PHE A 644 9.60 5.80 2.88
N CYS A 645 8.65 5.70 3.83
CA CYS A 645 8.77 4.76 4.93
C CYS A 645 8.91 3.31 4.43
N ASN A 646 8.19 2.97 3.37
CA ASN A 646 8.28 1.66 2.72
C ASN A 646 9.70 1.40 2.17
N ASP A 647 10.28 2.37 1.47
CA ASP A 647 11.66 2.28 0.97
C ASP A 647 12.70 2.24 2.09
N LEU A 648 12.49 2.99 3.17
CA LEU A 648 13.35 2.91 4.36
C LEU A 648 13.29 1.52 4.98
N LYS A 649 12.12 0.87 5.02
CA LYS A 649 11.99 -0.52 5.48
C LYS A 649 12.69 -1.48 4.52
N LEU A 650 12.55 -1.29 3.21
CA LEU A 650 13.26 -2.09 2.20
C LEU A 650 14.78 -2.01 2.39
N ALA A 651 15.32 -0.80 2.59
CA ALA A 651 16.73 -0.57 2.89
C ALA A 651 17.17 -1.17 4.23
N HIS A 652 16.30 -1.11 5.25
CA HIS A 652 16.51 -1.71 6.57
C HIS A 652 16.62 -3.24 6.48
N TYR A 653 15.78 -3.88 5.66
CA TYR A 653 15.85 -5.32 5.43
C TYR A 653 17.11 -5.77 4.70
N LEU A 654 17.69 -4.95 3.82
CA LEU A 654 18.96 -5.27 3.15
C LEU A 654 20.20 -4.62 3.78
N LYS A 655 20.01 -3.99 4.94
CA LYS A 655 21.08 -3.37 5.75
C LYS A 655 21.93 -2.39 4.93
N ILE A 656 21.25 -1.58 4.13
CA ILE A 656 21.88 -0.47 3.40
C ILE A 656 22.07 0.70 4.38
N PRO A 657 23.26 1.32 4.44
CA PRO A 657 23.51 2.40 5.40
C PRO A 657 22.48 3.54 5.26
N PRO A 658 21.81 3.99 6.35
CA PRO A 658 20.69 4.94 6.28
C PRO A 658 21.01 6.26 5.55
N ARG A 659 22.23 6.77 5.74
CA ARG A 659 22.67 8.02 5.07
C ARG A 659 22.77 7.88 3.56
N ILE A 660 23.17 6.71 3.06
CA ILE A 660 23.28 6.45 1.63
C ILE A 660 21.88 6.38 1.03
N THR A 661 20.98 5.62 1.66
CA THR A 661 19.58 5.53 1.24
C THR A 661 18.90 6.90 1.18
N PHE A 662 19.09 7.72 2.23
CA PHE A 662 18.55 9.07 2.30
C PHE A 662 19.00 9.95 1.12
N TRP A 663 20.31 10.00 0.83
CA TRP A 663 20.82 10.81 -0.27
C TRP A 663 20.42 10.25 -1.64
N ALA A 664 20.39 8.93 -1.80
CA ALA A 664 19.98 8.29 -3.05
C ALA A 664 18.55 8.66 -3.43
N GLN A 665 17.63 8.65 -2.47
CA GLN A 665 16.24 9.02 -2.71
C GLN A 665 16.07 10.53 -2.97
N ILE A 666 16.81 11.41 -2.28
CA ILE A 666 16.78 12.86 -2.54
C ILE A 666 17.27 13.19 -3.94
N VAL A 667 18.41 12.61 -4.35
CA VAL A 667 18.97 12.83 -5.69
C VAL A 667 18.01 12.29 -6.75
N ALA A 668 17.44 11.10 -6.55
CA ALA A 668 16.43 10.55 -7.44
C ALA A 668 15.20 11.47 -7.56
N THR A 669 14.71 12.02 -6.44
CA THR A 669 13.56 12.95 -6.42
C THR A 669 13.85 14.29 -7.07
N LEU A 670 15.09 14.78 -6.92
CA LEU A 670 15.54 16.02 -7.56
C LEU A 670 15.55 15.86 -9.08
N ILE A 671 16.18 14.79 -9.58
CA ILE A 671 16.21 14.46 -11.01
C ILE A 671 14.79 14.29 -11.53
N TYR A 672 14.00 13.48 -10.85
CA TYR A 672 12.60 13.21 -11.17
C TYR A 672 11.77 14.50 -11.29
N SER A 673 11.88 15.40 -10.33
CA SER A 673 11.18 16.69 -10.34
C SER A 673 11.61 17.58 -11.50
N ILE A 674 12.91 17.67 -11.78
CA ILE A 674 13.45 18.52 -12.85
C ILE A 674 13.07 17.96 -14.23
N VAL A 675 13.32 16.66 -14.47
CA VAL A 675 13.02 16.02 -15.76
C VAL A 675 11.54 16.16 -16.08
N SER A 676 10.67 15.87 -15.11
CA SER A 676 9.22 15.97 -15.33
C SER A 676 8.75 17.41 -15.57
N ALA A 677 9.27 18.39 -14.82
CA ALA A 677 8.93 19.80 -15.00
C ALA A 677 9.34 20.31 -16.39
N LEU A 678 10.54 19.96 -16.87
CA LEU A 678 11.04 20.37 -18.19
C LEU A 678 10.24 19.74 -19.34
N GLN A 679 9.57 18.62 -19.08
CA GLN A 679 8.85 17.86 -20.09
C GLN A 679 7.44 18.40 -20.38
N TYR A 680 6.79 19.10 -19.44
CA TYR A 680 5.39 19.53 -19.62
C TYR A 680 5.19 20.40 -20.85
N ASN A 681 6.04 21.41 -21.06
CA ASN A 681 5.93 22.29 -22.24
C ASN A 681 6.21 21.53 -23.55
N PHE A 682 7.04 20.48 -23.50
CA PHE A 682 7.23 19.60 -24.66
C PHE A 682 5.95 18.80 -24.97
N ILE A 683 5.31 18.21 -23.96
CA ILE A 683 4.08 17.42 -24.11
C ILE A 683 2.91 18.29 -24.54
N MET A 684 2.71 19.45 -23.92
CA MET A 684 1.59 20.35 -24.21
C MET A 684 1.69 20.99 -25.61
N ASN A 685 2.88 20.99 -26.23
CA ASN A 685 3.08 21.44 -27.61
C ASN A 685 2.85 20.35 -28.66
N ILE A 686 2.51 19.12 -28.25
CA ILE A 686 2.11 18.07 -29.19
C ILE A 686 0.80 18.50 -29.86
N LYS A 687 0.75 18.37 -31.19
CA LYS A 687 -0.43 18.74 -31.97
C LYS A 687 -1.67 17.98 -31.48
N ASP A 688 -2.74 18.73 -31.24
CA ASP A 688 -4.06 18.23 -30.81
C ASP A 688 -4.01 17.41 -29.50
N VAL A 689 -2.99 17.62 -28.66
CA VAL A 689 -2.87 16.93 -27.36
C VAL A 689 -4.10 17.17 -26.49
N CYS A 690 -4.51 16.14 -25.75
CA CYS A 690 -5.70 16.11 -24.91
C CYS A 690 -7.02 16.32 -25.68
N THR A 691 -7.03 16.07 -26.99
CA THR A 691 -8.24 15.98 -27.81
C THR A 691 -8.46 14.55 -28.33
N ALA A 692 -9.60 14.29 -28.95
CA ALA A 692 -9.89 12.99 -29.58
C ALA A 692 -8.95 12.68 -30.76
N ASP A 693 -8.47 13.71 -31.46
CA ASP A 693 -7.62 13.60 -32.65
C ASP A 693 -6.11 13.62 -32.31
N ALA A 694 -5.77 13.56 -31.02
CA ALA A 694 -4.38 13.63 -30.54
C ALA A 694 -3.49 12.58 -31.21
N ALA A 695 -2.33 13.03 -31.71
CA ALA A 695 -1.30 12.13 -32.22
C ALA A 695 -0.90 11.10 -31.14
N PHE A 696 -0.63 9.86 -31.55
CA PHE A 696 -0.21 8.76 -30.67
C PHE A 696 -1.17 8.41 -29.50
N ARG A 697 -2.42 8.89 -29.56
CA ARG A 697 -3.45 8.73 -28.52
C ARG A 697 -3.14 9.45 -27.20
N PHE A 698 -2.49 10.61 -27.26
CA PHE A 698 -2.34 11.49 -26.09
C PHE A 698 -3.64 12.22 -25.75
N THR A 699 -4.70 11.48 -25.41
CA THR A 699 -6.06 12.00 -25.18
C THR A 699 -6.31 12.46 -23.74
N CYS A 700 -5.33 12.32 -22.82
CA CYS A 700 -5.35 12.85 -21.46
C CYS A 700 -6.58 12.48 -20.59
N PRO A 701 -6.91 11.18 -20.43
CA PRO A 701 -8.07 10.75 -19.66
C PRO A 701 -7.96 11.10 -18.17
N SER A 702 -6.74 11.00 -17.62
CA SER A 702 -6.41 11.25 -16.21
C SER A 702 -6.56 12.74 -15.85
N GLN A 703 -6.11 13.63 -16.72
CA GLN A 703 -6.24 15.09 -16.58
C GLN A 703 -7.69 15.52 -16.69
N THR A 704 -8.44 14.95 -17.64
CA THR A 704 -9.88 15.20 -17.79
C THR A 704 -10.65 14.79 -16.53
N SER A 705 -10.37 13.59 -16.01
CA SER A 705 -10.97 13.12 -14.74
C SER A 705 -10.59 14.00 -13.55
N PHE A 706 -9.34 14.45 -13.49
CA PHE A 706 -8.86 15.35 -12.44
C PHE A 706 -9.54 16.73 -12.52
N TYR A 707 -9.64 17.31 -13.71
CA TYR A 707 -10.35 18.56 -13.97
C TYR A 707 -11.81 18.47 -13.52
N THR A 708 -12.54 17.43 -13.96
CA THR A 708 -13.93 17.17 -13.52
C THR A 708 -14.02 17.05 -12.00
N SER A 709 -13.08 16.32 -11.38
CA SER A 709 -13.03 16.13 -9.92
C SER A 709 -12.80 17.44 -9.16
N ILE A 710 -11.87 18.29 -9.61
CA ILE A 710 -11.56 19.57 -8.97
C ILE A 710 -12.74 20.54 -9.06
N ILE A 711 -13.43 20.57 -10.19
CA ILE A 711 -14.61 21.44 -10.31
C ILE A 711 -15.74 20.92 -9.41
N PHE A 712 -15.95 19.61 -9.44
CA PHE A 712 -16.98 18.99 -8.62
C PHE A 712 -16.76 19.24 -7.12
N TRP A 713 -15.58 18.89 -6.60
CA TRP A 713 -15.27 19.01 -5.19
C TRP A 713 -14.92 20.43 -4.76
N GLY A 714 -14.40 21.27 -5.64
CA GLY A 714 -13.93 22.62 -5.33
C GLY A 714 -14.96 23.71 -5.63
N ILE A 715 -15.50 23.72 -6.85
CA ILE A 715 -16.34 24.82 -7.34
C ILE A 715 -17.80 24.66 -6.93
N ILE A 716 -18.43 23.50 -7.17
CA ILE A 716 -19.77 23.19 -6.61
C ILE A 716 -19.69 23.16 -5.08
N SER A 717 -18.54 22.71 -4.58
CA SER A 717 -18.16 22.54 -3.19
C SER A 717 -18.99 21.50 -2.44
N PRO A 718 -18.41 20.84 -1.42
CA PRO A 718 -19.09 19.79 -0.67
C PRO A 718 -20.28 20.34 0.13
N LYS A 719 -20.33 21.65 0.38
CA LYS A 719 -21.46 22.30 1.08
C LYS A 719 -22.77 22.16 0.30
N LYS A 720 -22.74 22.19 -1.04
CA LYS A 720 -23.94 22.01 -1.89
C LYS A 720 -24.35 20.55 -2.07
N LEU A 721 -23.48 19.60 -1.71
CA LEU A 721 -23.73 18.17 -1.88
C LEU A 721 -24.13 17.51 -0.56
N PHE A 722 -23.33 17.75 0.48
CA PHE A 722 -23.44 17.11 1.80
C PHE A 722 -23.95 18.07 2.88
N GLY A 723 -24.23 19.33 2.57
CA GLY A 723 -24.76 20.31 3.52
C GLY A 723 -26.17 19.95 4.03
N LYS A 724 -26.63 20.67 5.06
CA LYS A 724 -27.96 20.45 5.64
C LYS A 724 -29.04 20.62 4.56
N GLY A 725 -29.89 19.61 4.39
CA GLY A 725 -30.97 19.61 3.39
C GLY A 725 -30.55 19.32 1.95
N GLN A 726 -29.27 18.99 1.71
CA GLN A 726 -28.76 18.62 0.38
C GLN A 726 -28.91 17.11 0.13
N GLN A 727 -28.96 16.71 -1.14
CA GLN A 727 -29.27 15.35 -1.60
C GLN A 727 -28.42 14.27 -0.92
N TYR A 728 -27.13 14.53 -0.70
CA TYR A 728 -26.16 13.56 -0.21
C TYR A 728 -25.79 13.73 1.26
N ASN A 729 -26.51 14.56 2.03
CA ASN A 729 -26.21 14.79 3.45
C ASN A 729 -26.15 13.50 4.29
N MET A 730 -27.04 12.54 4.02
CA MET A 730 -27.08 11.25 4.73
C MET A 730 -25.81 10.42 4.55
N MET A 731 -25.01 10.66 3.50
CA MET A 731 -23.77 9.91 3.28
C MET A 731 -22.75 10.18 4.40
N LEU A 732 -22.83 11.34 5.07
CA LEU A 732 -21.98 11.68 6.23
C LEU A 732 -22.18 10.72 7.42
N LEU A 733 -23.25 9.92 7.45
CA LEU A 733 -23.43 8.83 8.43
C LEU A 733 -22.35 7.75 8.33
N GLY A 734 -21.56 7.72 7.25
CA GLY A 734 -20.35 6.91 7.18
C GLY A 734 -19.36 7.21 8.30
N PHE A 735 -19.20 8.47 8.73
CA PHE A 735 -18.27 8.83 9.82
C PHE A 735 -18.58 8.12 11.15
N PRO A 736 -19.80 8.21 11.72
CA PRO A 736 -20.13 7.47 12.94
C PRO A 736 -20.13 5.95 12.73
N LEU A 737 -20.48 5.45 11.53
CA LEU A 737 -20.44 4.01 11.22
C LEU A 737 -19.06 3.40 11.49
N GLY A 738 -17.98 4.08 11.06
CA GLY A 738 -16.61 3.61 11.31
C GLY A 738 -16.27 3.48 12.80
N VAL A 739 -16.68 4.45 13.62
CA VAL A 739 -16.48 4.42 15.09
C VAL A 739 -17.27 3.27 15.71
N ILE A 740 -18.53 3.09 15.32
CA ILE A 740 -19.41 2.04 15.82
C ILE A 740 -18.83 0.66 15.49
N MET A 741 -18.42 0.42 14.25
CA MET A 741 -17.87 -0.89 13.84
C MET A 741 -16.63 -1.27 14.64
N VAL A 742 -15.70 -0.32 14.83
CA VAL A 742 -14.49 -0.59 15.62
C VAL A 742 -14.83 -0.74 17.11
N GLY A 743 -15.74 0.07 17.64
CA GLY A 743 -16.20 -0.04 19.03
C GLY A 743 -16.85 -1.40 19.33
N LEU A 744 -17.70 -1.89 18.44
CA LEU A 744 -18.31 -3.22 18.53
C LEU A 744 -17.24 -4.32 18.46
N TYR A 745 -16.31 -4.22 17.52
CA TYR A 745 -15.18 -5.16 17.41
C TYR A 745 -14.34 -5.19 18.69
N TRP A 746 -14.01 -4.03 19.25
CA TRP A 746 -13.26 -3.92 20.49
C TRP A 746 -14.01 -4.54 21.68
N ALA A 747 -15.32 -4.30 21.81
CA ALA A 747 -16.15 -4.91 22.84
C ALA A 747 -16.19 -6.44 22.71
N LEU A 748 -16.33 -6.95 21.48
CA LEU A 748 -16.29 -8.39 21.20
C LEU A 748 -14.93 -9.00 21.53
N ARG A 749 -13.82 -8.33 21.21
CA ARG A 749 -12.45 -8.78 21.56
C ARG A 749 -12.21 -8.80 23.06
N ARG A 750 -12.83 -7.91 23.83
CA ARG A 750 -12.80 -7.96 25.30
C ARG A 750 -13.66 -9.08 25.89
N LYS A 751 -14.84 -9.31 25.31
CA LYS A 751 -15.76 -10.36 25.78
C LYS A 751 -15.24 -11.77 25.45
N TYR A 752 -14.59 -11.95 24.31
CA TYR A 752 -14.08 -13.24 23.82
C TYR A 752 -12.58 -13.16 23.46
N PRO A 753 -11.68 -12.96 24.44
CA PRO A 753 -10.26 -12.71 24.19
C PRO A 753 -9.51 -13.91 23.59
N ARG A 754 -9.96 -15.14 23.88
CA ARG A 754 -9.37 -16.40 23.36
C ARG A 754 -9.86 -16.81 21.97
N SER A 755 -10.80 -16.06 21.36
CA SER A 755 -11.32 -16.43 20.04
C SER A 755 -10.27 -16.16 18.94
N SER A 756 -9.79 -17.24 18.31
CA SER A 756 -8.89 -17.19 17.16
C SER A 756 -9.54 -16.50 15.96
N PHE A 757 -10.84 -16.75 15.72
CA PHE A 757 -11.61 -16.11 14.66
C PHE A 757 -11.66 -14.59 14.80
N LEU A 758 -12.01 -14.06 15.98
CA LEU A 758 -12.09 -12.61 16.20
C LEU A 758 -10.72 -11.92 16.06
N ARG A 759 -9.61 -12.63 16.29
CA ARG A 759 -8.26 -12.08 16.04
C ARG A 759 -7.99 -11.85 14.55
N GLN A 760 -8.61 -12.65 13.68
CA GLN A 760 -8.48 -12.55 12.22
C GLN A 760 -9.46 -11.53 11.60
N VAL A 761 -10.40 -10.98 12.38
CA VAL A 761 -11.30 -9.91 11.90
C VAL A 761 -10.60 -8.55 12.02
N HIS A 762 -10.60 -7.76 10.95
CA HIS A 762 -9.99 -6.43 10.92
C HIS A 762 -11.00 -5.38 10.43
N PRO A 763 -11.63 -4.59 11.33
CA PRO A 763 -12.76 -3.72 10.99
C PRO A 763 -12.43 -2.65 9.94
N VAL A 764 -11.19 -2.15 9.92
CA VAL A 764 -10.77 -1.18 8.88
C VAL A 764 -10.71 -1.82 7.50
N MET A 765 -10.29 -3.09 7.38
CA MET A 765 -10.20 -3.77 6.08
C MET A 765 -11.60 -4.10 5.55
N ILE A 766 -12.54 -4.42 6.45
CA ILE A 766 -13.97 -4.54 6.11
C ILE A 766 -14.49 -3.20 5.58
N CYS A 767 -14.18 -2.07 6.23
CA CYS A 767 -14.57 -0.75 5.73
C CYS A 767 -13.91 -0.39 4.40
N MET A 768 -12.68 -0.87 4.16
CA MET A 768 -11.97 -0.67 2.90
C MET A 768 -12.53 -1.54 1.77
N GLY A 769 -13.16 -2.68 2.07
CA GLY A 769 -13.77 -3.54 1.06
C GLY A 769 -14.68 -2.78 0.09
N PRO A 770 -15.78 -2.13 0.53
CA PRO A 770 -16.67 -1.36 -0.34
C PRO A 770 -15.99 -0.20 -1.07
N VAL A 771 -14.97 0.41 -0.46
CA VAL A 771 -14.17 1.46 -1.12
C VAL A 771 -13.42 0.91 -2.33
N ASN A 772 -13.07 -0.37 -2.29
CA ASN A 772 -12.42 -1.11 -3.36
C ASN A 772 -13.41 -1.72 -4.40
N VAL A 773 -14.72 -1.83 -4.10
CA VAL A 773 -15.80 -2.25 -5.05
C VAL A 773 -16.30 -1.12 -5.92
N ALA A 774 -15.87 0.10 -5.64
CA ALA A 774 -16.36 1.24 -6.38
C ALA A 774 -15.81 1.24 -7.80
N ALA A 775 -16.65 1.67 -8.73
CA ALA A 775 -16.28 1.82 -10.12
C ALA A 775 -14.93 2.56 -10.29
N PRO A 776 -14.09 2.10 -11.24
CA PRO A 776 -14.36 1.05 -12.22
C PRO A 776 -14.14 -0.39 -11.71
N TYR A 777 -13.75 -0.57 -10.45
CA TYR A 777 -13.51 -1.90 -9.87
C TYR A 777 -14.80 -2.49 -9.29
N ASN A 778 -14.80 -3.79 -9.05
CA ASN A 778 -15.90 -4.54 -8.44
C ASN A 778 -15.39 -5.90 -7.92
N LEU A 779 -16.30 -6.81 -7.52
CA LEU A 779 -15.92 -8.09 -6.92
C LEU A 779 -15.03 -8.96 -7.84
N ALA A 780 -15.18 -8.85 -9.16
CA ALA A 780 -14.42 -9.62 -10.15
C ALA A 780 -12.89 -9.41 -10.03
N TYR A 781 -12.47 -8.19 -9.66
CA TYR A 781 -11.06 -7.82 -9.53
C TYR A 781 -10.39 -8.32 -8.23
N TYR A 782 -11.17 -8.78 -7.25
CA TYR A 782 -10.66 -9.18 -5.94
C TYR A 782 -10.83 -10.67 -5.63
N LEU A 783 -11.79 -11.35 -6.25
CA LEU A 783 -11.99 -12.81 -6.07
C LEU A 783 -10.74 -13.60 -6.49
N GLY A 784 -10.15 -13.24 -7.62
CA GLY A 784 -8.91 -13.87 -8.07
C GLY A 784 -7.80 -13.77 -7.03
N ASN A 785 -7.62 -12.57 -6.46
CA ASN A 785 -6.63 -12.32 -5.43
C ASN A 785 -6.86 -13.20 -4.18
N LEU A 786 -8.12 -13.41 -3.80
CA LEU A 786 -8.49 -14.30 -2.70
C LEU A 786 -8.13 -15.75 -3.00
N TYR A 787 -8.41 -16.27 -4.20
CA TYR A 787 -8.07 -17.65 -4.57
C TYR A 787 -6.57 -17.90 -4.52
N VAL A 788 -5.78 -17.00 -5.10
CA VAL A 788 -4.31 -17.06 -5.04
C VAL A 788 -3.83 -17.05 -3.59
N ASN A 789 -4.41 -16.19 -2.75
CA ASN A 789 -4.04 -16.10 -1.35
C ASN A 789 -4.39 -17.37 -0.54
N LEU A 790 -5.60 -17.92 -0.72
CA LEU A 790 -6.01 -19.14 -0.02
C LEU A 790 -5.12 -20.33 -0.42
N ILE A 791 -4.79 -20.46 -1.70
CA ILE A 791 -3.88 -21.52 -2.16
C ILE A 791 -2.48 -21.31 -1.57
N SER A 792 -1.93 -20.10 -1.67
CA SER A 792 -0.57 -19.82 -1.21
C SER A 792 -0.43 -19.87 0.32
N PHE A 793 -1.18 -19.04 1.05
CA PHE A 793 -1.04 -18.84 2.50
C PHE A 793 -1.81 -19.87 3.35
N GLN A 794 -2.97 -20.34 2.90
CA GLN A 794 -3.77 -21.29 3.71
C GLN A 794 -3.48 -22.75 3.37
N TYR A 795 -3.17 -23.08 2.12
CA TYR A 795 -2.89 -24.47 1.72
C TYR A 795 -1.39 -24.76 1.66
N ILE A 796 -0.63 -24.08 0.79
CA ILE A 796 0.78 -24.39 0.54
C ILE A 796 1.64 -24.05 1.76
N ARG A 797 1.53 -22.85 2.32
CA ARG A 797 2.33 -22.44 3.49
C ARG A 797 2.13 -23.35 4.69
N LYS A 798 0.89 -23.75 5.00
CA LYS A 798 0.58 -24.61 6.15
C LYS A 798 1.09 -26.05 5.99
N LYS A 799 1.18 -26.56 4.76
CA LYS A 799 1.60 -27.95 4.49
C LYS A 799 3.06 -28.08 4.04
N TYR A 800 3.60 -27.08 3.36
CA TYR A 800 4.89 -27.09 2.68
C TYR A 800 5.63 -25.77 2.91
N LEU A 801 5.94 -25.46 4.18
CA LEU A 801 6.50 -24.17 4.57
C LEU A 801 7.85 -23.87 3.89
N ALA A 802 8.76 -24.86 3.82
CA ALA A 802 10.07 -24.72 3.17
C ALA A 802 9.96 -24.47 1.66
N PHE A 803 9.01 -25.13 0.99
CA PHE A 803 8.71 -24.88 -0.43
C PHE A 803 8.17 -23.46 -0.65
N TRP A 804 7.22 -23.06 0.20
CA TRP A 804 6.59 -21.75 0.14
C TRP A 804 7.61 -20.63 0.38
N SER A 805 8.42 -20.73 1.43
CA SER A 805 9.43 -19.72 1.78
C SER A 805 10.46 -19.52 0.68
N LYS A 806 10.85 -20.59 -0.04
CA LYS A 806 11.87 -20.53 -1.09
C LYS A 806 11.37 -19.88 -2.38
N TRP A 807 10.14 -20.17 -2.83
CA TRP A 807 9.69 -19.79 -4.18
C TRP A 807 8.45 -18.91 -4.27
N ASN A 808 7.61 -18.81 -3.24
CA ASN A 808 6.33 -18.10 -3.35
C ASN A 808 6.51 -16.63 -3.79
N TYR A 809 7.38 -15.88 -3.11
CA TYR A 809 7.68 -14.49 -3.46
C TYR A 809 8.44 -14.40 -4.79
N VAL A 810 9.34 -15.35 -5.08
CA VAL A 810 10.11 -15.38 -6.33
C VAL A 810 9.19 -15.56 -7.55
N ILE A 811 8.16 -16.42 -7.45
CA ILE A 811 7.15 -16.61 -8.49
C ILE A 811 6.33 -15.33 -8.69
N GLY A 812 5.95 -14.67 -7.59
CA GLY A 812 5.24 -13.38 -7.65
C GLY A 812 6.05 -12.29 -8.36
N ALA A 813 7.35 -12.17 -8.06
CA ALA A 813 8.26 -11.28 -8.77
C ALA A 813 8.42 -11.66 -10.25
N GLY A 814 8.54 -12.95 -10.56
CA GLY A 814 8.67 -13.46 -11.92
C GLY A 814 7.45 -13.16 -12.78
N PHE A 815 6.25 -13.42 -12.27
CA PHE A 815 5.00 -13.13 -12.98
C PHE A 815 4.81 -11.63 -13.22
N SER A 816 5.05 -10.79 -12.22
CA SER A 816 4.96 -9.33 -12.36
C SER A 816 5.93 -8.80 -13.41
N THR A 817 7.15 -9.35 -13.45
CA THR A 817 8.17 -8.95 -14.43
C THR A 817 7.83 -9.45 -15.85
N GLY A 818 7.34 -10.68 -15.97
CA GLY A 818 6.92 -11.27 -17.25
C GLY A 818 5.76 -10.51 -17.89
N ILE A 819 4.76 -10.11 -17.10
CA ILE A 819 3.64 -9.27 -17.54
C ILE A 819 4.13 -7.91 -18.01
N ALA A 820 4.99 -7.24 -17.24
CA ALA A 820 5.51 -5.93 -17.61
C ALA A 820 6.29 -5.97 -18.94
N LEU A 821 7.17 -6.96 -19.12
CA LEU A 821 7.91 -7.13 -20.38
C LEU A 821 7.00 -7.50 -21.55
N SER A 822 6.00 -8.36 -21.33
CA SER A 822 5.05 -8.76 -22.37
C SER A 822 4.15 -7.59 -22.77
N GLY A 823 3.65 -6.81 -21.81
CA GLY A 823 2.89 -5.59 -22.06
C GLY A 823 3.69 -4.56 -22.86
N LEU A 824 4.96 -4.30 -22.51
CA LEU A 824 5.85 -3.44 -23.28
C LEU A 824 6.06 -3.96 -24.70
N PHE A 825 6.28 -5.27 -24.87
CA PHE A 825 6.44 -5.88 -26.19
C PHE A 825 5.18 -5.76 -27.04
N ILE A 826 4.02 -6.18 -26.52
CA ILE A 826 2.72 -6.08 -27.20
C ILE A 826 2.47 -4.62 -27.59
N PHE A 827 2.76 -3.68 -26.69
CA PHE A 827 2.58 -2.28 -26.95
C PHE A 827 3.45 -1.77 -28.13
N PHE A 828 4.78 -1.94 -28.05
CA PHE A 828 5.70 -1.40 -29.04
C PHE A 828 5.70 -2.19 -30.36
N ALA A 829 5.54 -3.51 -30.32
CA ALA A 829 5.64 -4.38 -31.49
C ALA A 829 4.29 -4.62 -32.18
N LEU A 830 3.17 -4.52 -31.48
CA LEU A 830 1.84 -4.84 -32.04
C LEU A 830 0.90 -3.63 -32.03
N GLN A 831 0.78 -2.88 -30.93
CA GLN A 831 -0.20 -1.80 -30.81
C GLN A 831 0.26 -0.45 -31.39
N ILE A 832 1.56 -0.17 -31.52
CA ILE A 832 2.06 1.05 -32.17
C ILE A 832 2.06 0.95 -33.71
N PRO A 833 2.54 -0.15 -34.33
CA PRO A 833 2.62 -0.24 -35.78
C PRO A 833 1.27 -0.02 -36.46
N LYS A 834 1.29 0.65 -37.62
CA LYS A 834 0.09 1.03 -38.42
C LYS A 834 -0.95 1.85 -37.64
N GLY A 835 -0.53 2.68 -36.67
CA GLY A 835 -1.47 3.54 -35.91
C GLY A 835 -2.37 2.77 -34.93
N GLY A 836 -1.98 1.54 -34.59
CA GLY A 836 -2.73 0.68 -33.68
C GLY A 836 -3.95 0.00 -34.30
N THR A 837 -3.95 -0.19 -35.61
CA THR A 837 -4.94 -1.01 -36.33
C THR A 837 -4.55 -2.50 -36.39
N LEU A 838 -3.38 -2.89 -35.88
CA LEU A 838 -2.98 -4.29 -35.78
C LEU A 838 -3.71 -4.93 -34.58
N SER A 839 -5.01 -5.17 -34.74
CA SER A 839 -5.86 -5.88 -33.79
C SER A 839 -6.35 -7.19 -34.41
N ILE A 840 -6.44 -8.24 -33.61
CA ILE A 840 -7.03 -9.51 -34.05
C ILE A 840 -8.54 -9.37 -33.90
N ASP A 841 -9.26 -9.31 -35.01
CA ASP A 841 -10.72 -9.24 -35.03
C ASP A 841 -11.31 -10.66 -35.07
N TRP A 842 -11.88 -11.11 -33.95
CA TRP A 842 -12.58 -12.39 -33.83
C TRP A 842 -13.44 -12.42 -32.56
N TRP A 843 -14.26 -13.46 -32.41
CA TRP A 843 -15.22 -13.58 -31.31
C TRP A 843 -14.62 -13.30 -29.93
N GLY A 844 -13.45 -13.87 -29.62
CA GLY A 844 -12.81 -13.71 -28.33
C GLY A 844 -12.37 -12.28 -27.97
N ASN A 845 -12.30 -11.38 -28.95
CA ASN A 845 -12.02 -9.96 -28.72
C ASN A 845 -13.27 -9.07 -28.85
N ASN A 846 -14.31 -9.54 -29.53
CA ASN A 846 -15.54 -8.78 -29.75
C ASN A 846 -16.60 -9.05 -28.68
N VAL A 847 -16.61 -10.25 -28.10
CA VAL A 847 -17.65 -10.69 -27.14
C VAL A 847 -17.73 -9.80 -25.89
N VAL A 848 -16.61 -9.20 -25.48
CA VAL A 848 -16.54 -8.29 -24.33
C VAL A 848 -17.28 -6.97 -24.54
N ASN A 849 -17.60 -6.62 -25.78
CA ASN A 849 -18.28 -5.37 -26.15
C ASN A 849 -19.78 -5.56 -26.42
N LEU A 850 -20.36 -6.72 -26.08
CA LEU A 850 -21.77 -7.02 -26.36
C LEU A 850 -22.71 -6.44 -25.30
N GLY A 851 -23.90 -6.02 -25.76
CA GLY A 851 -25.03 -5.65 -24.92
C GLY A 851 -24.74 -4.52 -23.93
N CYS A 852 -25.35 -4.63 -22.75
CA CYS A 852 -25.22 -3.63 -21.69
C CYS A 852 -23.81 -3.53 -21.11
N GLU A 853 -23.09 -4.65 -21.02
CA GLU A 853 -21.75 -4.66 -20.48
C GLU A 853 -20.77 -3.88 -21.36
N GLY A 854 -20.86 -4.05 -22.68
CA GLY A 854 -20.03 -3.32 -23.65
C GLY A 854 -20.25 -1.80 -23.64
N GLN A 855 -21.39 -1.33 -23.15
CA GLN A 855 -21.70 0.09 -22.97
C GLN A 855 -21.24 0.65 -21.62
N GLY A 856 -20.63 -0.18 -20.76
CA GLY A 856 -20.22 0.21 -19.40
C GLY A 856 -21.36 0.17 -18.38
N GLY A 857 -22.40 -0.63 -18.67
CA GLY A 857 -23.58 -0.83 -17.82
C GLY A 857 -24.78 -0.01 -18.26
N CYS A 858 -25.94 -0.65 -18.32
CA CYS A 858 -27.21 0.01 -18.66
C CYS A 858 -27.93 0.56 -17.42
N PRO A 859 -28.66 1.69 -17.54
CA PRO A 859 -29.66 2.08 -16.55
C PRO A 859 -30.83 1.10 -16.56
N ARG A 860 -31.54 0.99 -15.42
CA ARG A 860 -32.72 0.13 -15.28
C ARG A 860 -34.02 0.83 -15.64
N LEU A 861 -34.06 2.14 -15.40
CA LEU A 861 -35.23 2.97 -15.63
C LEU A 861 -34.96 3.92 -16.79
N ASP A 862 -35.94 4.05 -17.67
CA ASP A 862 -35.91 5.04 -18.74
C ASP A 862 -36.14 6.45 -18.21
N ILE A 863 -35.56 7.43 -18.89
CA ILE A 863 -35.76 8.84 -18.54
C ILE A 863 -37.25 9.19 -18.72
N PRO A 864 -37.89 9.86 -17.75
CA PRO A 864 -39.29 10.25 -17.87
C PRO A 864 -39.57 11.12 -19.11
N GLU A 865 -40.81 11.13 -19.62
CA GLU A 865 -41.20 11.92 -20.80
C GLU A 865 -40.93 13.44 -20.67
N VAL A 866 -40.85 13.96 -19.45
CA VAL A 866 -40.46 15.34 -19.16
C VAL A 866 -38.99 15.65 -19.52
N GLY A 867 -38.21 14.64 -19.89
CA GLY A 867 -36.82 14.75 -20.36
C GLY A 867 -35.77 14.77 -19.25
N TYR A 868 -36.18 14.71 -17.98
CA TYR A 868 -35.27 14.67 -16.85
C TYR A 868 -35.83 13.89 -15.66
N PHE A 869 -34.94 13.40 -14.78
CA PHE A 869 -35.29 12.78 -13.50
C PHE A 869 -34.84 13.65 -12.31
N GLY A 870 -35.43 13.42 -11.14
CA GLY A 870 -35.13 14.19 -9.93
C GLY A 870 -35.83 15.57 -9.88
N PRO A 871 -35.36 16.50 -9.03
CA PRO A 871 -35.97 17.80 -8.85
C PRO A 871 -35.95 18.64 -10.13
N ALA A 872 -37.01 19.41 -10.38
CA ALA A 872 -37.09 20.29 -11.55
C ALA A 872 -35.97 21.35 -11.53
N PRO A 873 -35.37 21.71 -12.68
CA PRO A 873 -34.49 22.86 -12.79
C PRO A 873 -35.10 24.11 -12.14
N GLY A 874 -34.32 24.80 -11.30
CA GLY A 874 -34.74 25.97 -10.53
C GLY A 874 -35.20 25.70 -9.11
N THR A 875 -35.47 24.44 -8.74
CA THR A 875 -36.02 24.09 -7.41
C THR A 875 -34.96 23.84 -6.33
N TYR A 876 -33.70 23.71 -6.71
CA TYR A 876 -32.60 23.37 -5.82
C TYR A 876 -31.68 24.55 -5.50
N LEU A 877 -31.00 24.50 -4.34
CA LEU A 877 -30.33 25.64 -3.71
C LEU A 877 -28.91 25.98 -4.21
#